data_AF-A0A7W0F0C8-F1
#
_entry.id   AF-A0A7W0F0C8-F1
#
_cell.length_a   1.000
_cell.length_b   1.000
_cell.length_c   1.000
_cell.angle_alpha   90.00
_cell.angle_beta   90.00
_cell.angle_gamma   90.00
#
_symmetry.space_group_name_H-M   'P 1'
#
loop_
_entity.id
_entity.type
_entity.pdbx_description
1 polymer ?
#
loop_
_entity_poly.entity_id
_entity_poly.type
_entity_poly.pdbx_seq_one_letter_code
_entity_poly.pdbx_strand_id
1 'polypeptide(L)'
;MSFFNKEKTGDTCELLPGLNAEETARYRHFRALLDHNRGALTLMSDLEQTYYNNRPFTMQNVERDFNRLLAEVDGMVQSLSGLSSEGFDRLTAILNSLRRNVLEELTPMVRWETDELTLPLDAIEVRHGKDVGNKAANLAVMRRDLGLSTPDGFAITTAAYRLFLQENNLAGFIHETLAEVSAHDPGALEAAGRKIRERIMENPLPEEIHEALATAANKLSGRGASELRLAVRSSAIGEDGEISFAGQYTSVLNVMASELGKAYKQVVASKYSTRAFSYRIHHGLDDRETPMAVLVLEMIEPLLAGVLYTADPVGMDQKTIRVSAMEGLGDALVGGEASPMRSFLMEKNEFKILNREGEGSQEVSSSEGFGDGEEFKPLWEAAIQLEKHFSRPLDIEWAMDAGNRLFMLQVRPLMVVAEPGEQSQETTRDYPGHPILIEGGKCASGGIVAGRVLMMQNPETDSTPSGLDPDTILVSRTASTAMTPWISKVKGVITDMGGVASHLASVAREFGVPALFDTKNATEVLRNGLEITLWASRSRVYGGEVEELTRSIHPVKRPIFASPVHLRMQRLLDSISPLNLTDPDSPQFNQDECRTIHDIIRFCHEISVREMFRFGEVAERISNTVRLRVTIPVSLFAMDLGGGFSSGLTTCDEINAHDVISVPFRSIWKGLTHPGVNWSSTIAVGAHNFMSLMVGGTLPREGRLGGGSYALVSHDYMNLSMRFGYHFATIDALCGEDSEHNYVRLQFAGGAGAYYGRSLRIQYMANVLNRLGFETTLKGDLIEAALNRLDQGPMEESLDQLGRLLGTSRLLDMALKNAKQVEGLTDDFFQGKYDILEPVREDAPGNFHLITGNWKKKTMDATPMILQDGSDFSSWITAGVSKAMMLVMGKRYQEFLDNIGAYHYFPMAIAKDSHMTDGTARVRVKPLSGIIDQAGGLAFAIRDWGNYFVFRINALEHNAILFEFRNGRRVERVRFDLQVRVQEWHELGVKIQGCNVQAFLENRPLLEYEADRPLDGYVGLWTKADSVILFHGLAFEISAGKTMME
;
A
#
# COMPACT_ATOMS: atom_id res chain seq x y z
N MET A 1 -4.10 -3.46 -79.80
CA MET A 1 -4.00 -4.90 -79.50
C MET A 1 -2.74 -5.08 -78.67
N SER A 2 -2.67 -5.61 -77.45
CA SER A 2 -3.56 -6.36 -76.55
C SER A 2 -2.99 -6.03 -75.14
N PHE A 3 -3.68 -5.42 -74.18
CA PHE A 3 -4.81 -5.87 -73.34
C PHE A 3 -4.67 -7.31 -72.81
N PHE A 4 -4.67 -7.40 -71.47
CA PHE A 4 -4.79 -8.58 -70.58
C PHE A 4 -3.64 -9.58 -70.48
N ASN A 5 -2.79 -9.41 -69.45
CA ASN A 5 -2.55 -10.43 -68.41
C ASN A 5 -1.72 -9.82 -67.27
N LYS A 6 -2.39 -9.39 -66.20
CA LYS A 6 -1.76 -9.31 -64.87
C LYS A 6 -2.34 -10.48 -64.09
N GLU A 7 -1.49 -11.49 -63.90
CA GLU A 7 -1.74 -12.66 -63.09
C GLU A 7 -2.19 -12.24 -61.69
N LYS A 8 -3.26 -12.87 -61.20
CA LYS A 8 -3.65 -12.86 -59.79
C LYS A 8 -2.52 -13.47 -58.98
N THR A 9 -1.77 -12.65 -58.25
CA THR A 9 -0.94 -13.11 -57.13
C THR A 9 -1.87 -13.68 -56.06
N GLY A 10 -1.58 -14.90 -55.59
CA GLY A 10 -2.40 -15.61 -54.61
C GLY A 10 -2.45 -14.91 -53.26
N ASP A 11 -3.65 -14.82 -52.69
CA ASP A 11 -3.91 -14.32 -51.34
C ASP A 11 -3.37 -15.32 -50.31
N THR A 12 -2.20 -15.06 -49.73
CA THR A 12 -1.74 -15.72 -48.51
C THR A 12 -2.25 -14.95 -47.30
N CYS A 13 -3.12 -15.56 -46.51
CA CYS A 13 -3.65 -14.97 -45.28
C CYS A 13 -2.54 -14.87 -44.22
N GLU A 14 -2.26 -13.65 -43.76
CA GLU A 14 -1.31 -13.37 -42.67
C GLU A 14 -2.05 -13.07 -41.37
N LEU A 15 -1.47 -13.42 -40.21
CA LEU A 15 -1.99 -12.98 -38.90
C LEU A 15 -2.04 -11.44 -38.88
N LEU A 16 -3.06 -10.88 -38.23
CA LEU A 16 -3.21 -9.43 -38.15
C LEU A 16 -1.94 -8.81 -37.57
N PRO A 17 -1.30 -7.85 -38.28
CA PRO A 17 -0.06 -7.27 -37.81
C PRO A 17 -0.30 -6.51 -36.52
N GLY A 18 0.53 -6.77 -35.52
CA GLY A 18 0.68 -5.88 -34.37
C GLY A 18 1.26 -4.52 -34.79
N LEU A 19 1.22 -3.57 -33.85
CA LEU A 19 1.89 -2.26 -33.90
C LEU A 19 3.25 -2.28 -34.63
N ASN A 20 3.63 -1.15 -35.25
CA ASN A 20 5.01 -0.99 -35.66
C ASN A 20 5.94 -0.97 -34.41
N ALA A 21 7.24 -1.17 -34.61
CA ALA A 21 8.19 -1.31 -33.49
C ALA A 21 8.20 -0.09 -32.54
N GLU A 22 7.94 1.11 -33.08
CA GLU A 22 7.95 2.37 -32.34
C GLU A 22 6.70 2.54 -31.46
N GLU A 23 5.53 2.21 -31.99
CA GLU A 23 4.25 2.31 -31.26
C GLU A 23 4.17 1.27 -30.14
N THR A 24 4.65 0.05 -30.40
CA THR A 24 4.79 -0.99 -29.37
C THR A 24 5.74 -0.55 -28.27
N ALA A 25 6.79 0.22 -28.61
CA ALA A 25 7.73 0.73 -27.64
C ALA A 25 7.08 1.79 -26.74
N ARG A 26 6.33 2.76 -27.31
CA ARG A 26 5.63 3.79 -26.51
C ARG A 26 4.62 3.17 -25.54
N TYR A 27 3.75 2.28 -25.99
CA TYR A 27 2.79 1.62 -25.07
C TYR A 27 3.48 0.82 -23.96
N ARG A 28 4.61 0.15 -24.26
CA ARG A 28 5.43 -0.52 -23.24
C ARG A 28 5.99 0.45 -22.21
N HIS A 29 6.45 1.62 -22.63
CA HIS A 29 6.90 2.66 -21.71
C HIS A 29 5.76 3.20 -20.84
N PHE A 30 4.55 3.35 -21.38
CA PHE A 30 3.39 3.76 -20.57
C PHE A 30 3.08 2.74 -19.47
N ARG A 31 3.04 1.45 -19.81
CA ARG A 31 2.84 0.38 -18.83
C ARG A 31 3.92 0.35 -17.75
N ALA A 32 5.19 0.40 -18.16
CA ALA A 32 6.30 0.45 -17.22
C ALA A 32 6.19 1.65 -16.26
N LEU A 33 5.76 2.81 -16.76
CA LEU A 33 5.55 4.00 -15.92
C LEU A 33 4.46 3.77 -14.86
N LEU A 34 3.34 3.14 -15.21
CA LEU A 34 2.27 2.84 -14.25
C LEU A 34 2.71 1.81 -13.20
N ASP A 35 3.49 0.80 -13.60
CA ASP A 35 4.04 -0.19 -12.66
C ASP A 35 5.00 0.49 -11.66
N HIS A 36 5.90 1.35 -12.17
CA HIS A 36 6.80 2.15 -11.33
C HIS A 36 6.05 3.13 -10.42
N ASN A 37 4.97 3.76 -10.90
CA ASN A 37 4.12 4.63 -10.09
C ASN A 37 3.54 3.89 -8.87
N ARG A 38 3.01 2.67 -9.08
CA ARG A 38 2.49 1.83 -7.99
C ARG A 38 3.58 1.47 -6.98
N GLY A 39 4.74 1.06 -7.48
CA GLY A 39 5.91 0.76 -6.64
C GLY A 39 6.32 1.94 -5.77
N ALA A 40 6.41 3.14 -6.38
CA ALA A 40 6.79 4.37 -5.70
C ALA A 40 5.79 4.78 -4.61
N LEU A 41 4.48 4.78 -4.89
CA LEU A 41 3.45 5.14 -3.91
C LEU A 41 3.42 4.17 -2.72
N THR A 42 3.63 2.88 -2.96
CA THR A 42 3.69 1.86 -1.91
C THR A 42 4.87 2.12 -0.96
N LEU A 43 6.07 2.33 -1.51
CA LEU A 43 7.29 2.59 -0.74
C LEU A 43 7.22 3.92 0.02
N MET A 44 6.60 4.95 -0.56
CA MET A 44 6.36 6.21 0.13
C MET A 44 5.46 6.03 1.36
N SER A 45 4.35 5.30 1.21
CA SER A 45 3.47 4.95 2.34
C SER A 45 4.21 4.14 3.41
N ASP A 46 5.05 3.17 3.03
CA ASP A 46 5.82 2.37 4.01
C ASP A 46 6.80 3.24 4.83
N LEU A 47 7.45 4.21 4.18
CA LEU A 47 8.32 5.19 4.86
C LEU A 47 7.52 6.09 5.81
N GLU A 48 6.36 6.61 5.40
CA GLU A 48 5.48 7.39 6.26
C GLU A 48 4.99 6.58 7.47
N GLN A 49 4.57 5.33 7.25
CA GLN A 49 4.15 4.44 8.32
C GLN A 49 5.27 4.16 9.32
N THR A 50 6.50 4.00 8.85
CA THR A 50 7.69 3.81 9.71
C THR A 50 7.86 4.99 10.67
N TYR A 51 7.59 6.22 10.22
CA TYR A 51 7.63 7.42 11.06
C TYR A 51 6.44 7.52 12.02
N TYR A 52 5.20 7.32 11.55
CA TYR A 52 4.00 7.55 12.37
C TYR A 52 3.65 6.42 13.34
N ASN A 53 4.07 5.18 13.08
CA ASN A 53 3.66 4.02 13.89
C ASN A 53 4.35 3.92 15.27
N ASN A 54 5.21 4.88 15.65
CA ASN A 54 5.92 4.90 16.94
C ASN A 54 6.67 3.58 17.23
N ARG A 55 7.06 2.85 16.18
CA ARG A 55 7.80 1.59 16.26
C ARG A 55 9.31 1.85 16.14
N PRO A 56 10.16 1.08 16.84
CA PRO A 56 11.60 1.15 16.62
C PRO A 56 11.95 0.71 15.19
N PHE A 57 12.90 1.39 14.55
CA PHE A 57 13.41 1.08 13.21
C PHE A 57 14.92 1.33 13.12
N THR A 58 15.58 0.79 12.08
CA THR A 58 16.99 1.05 11.78
C THR A 58 17.10 2.05 10.63
N MET A 59 18.12 2.91 10.66
CA MET A 59 18.38 3.83 9.54
C MET A 59 18.77 3.09 8.26
N GLN A 60 19.36 1.90 8.39
CA GLN A 60 19.73 1.03 7.27
C GLN A 60 18.48 0.51 6.52
N ASN A 61 17.41 0.18 7.25
CA ASN A 61 16.13 -0.17 6.64
C ASN A 61 15.53 1.04 5.90
N VAL A 62 15.53 2.22 6.52
CA VAL A 62 15.04 3.47 5.88
C VAL A 62 15.85 3.80 4.61
N GLU A 63 17.19 3.71 4.67
CA GLU A 63 18.07 3.91 3.52
C GLU A 63 17.76 2.95 2.37
N ARG A 64 17.51 1.67 2.67
CA ARG A 64 17.13 0.67 1.67
C ARG A 64 15.80 1.03 0.99
N ASP A 65 14.77 1.33 1.77
CA ASP A 65 13.43 1.58 1.23
C ASP A 65 13.39 2.92 0.46
N PHE A 66 14.15 3.93 0.91
CA PHE A 66 14.35 5.17 0.16
C PHE A 66 15.08 4.96 -1.17
N ASN A 67 16.14 4.14 -1.20
CA ASN A 67 16.84 3.84 -2.45
C ASN A 67 15.95 3.07 -3.44
N ARG A 68 15.08 2.18 -2.97
CA ARG A 68 14.07 1.52 -3.81
C ARG A 68 13.08 2.54 -4.36
N LEU A 69 12.60 3.47 -3.54
CA LEU A 69 11.71 4.55 -3.99
C LEU A 69 12.36 5.38 -5.09
N LEU A 70 13.62 5.77 -4.91
CA LEU A 70 14.38 6.50 -5.92
C LEU A 70 14.55 5.73 -7.22
N ALA A 71 14.65 4.40 -7.18
CA ALA A 71 14.77 3.56 -8.36
C ALA A 71 13.44 3.48 -9.13
N GLU A 72 12.31 3.35 -8.42
CA GLU A 72 10.98 3.39 -9.04
C GLU A 72 10.73 4.75 -9.72
N VAL A 73 11.06 5.85 -9.05
CA VAL A 73 10.88 7.21 -9.57
C VAL A 73 11.78 7.47 -10.78
N ASP A 74 13.03 6.99 -10.75
CA ASP A 74 13.93 7.04 -11.91
C ASP A 74 13.35 6.24 -13.09
N GLY A 75 12.79 5.05 -12.83
CA GLY A 75 12.07 4.25 -13.80
C GLY A 75 10.87 4.97 -14.43
N MET A 76 10.13 5.77 -13.65
CA MET A 76 9.05 6.63 -14.16
C MET A 76 9.60 7.70 -15.11
N VAL A 77 10.68 8.40 -14.74
CA VAL A 77 11.29 9.47 -15.57
C VAL A 77 11.85 8.91 -16.89
N GLN A 78 12.51 7.76 -16.82
CA GLN A 78 13.01 7.07 -18.02
C GLN A 78 11.87 6.61 -18.94
N SER A 79 10.80 6.05 -18.36
CA SER A 79 9.62 5.62 -19.11
C SER A 79 8.89 6.80 -19.76
N LEU A 80 8.78 7.93 -19.06
CA LEU A 80 8.21 9.16 -19.61
C LEU A 80 9.02 9.70 -20.80
N SER A 81 10.34 9.65 -20.70
CA SER A 81 11.25 10.04 -21.79
C SER A 81 11.15 9.12 -23.01
N GLY A 82 10.78 7.84 -22.81
CA GLY A 82 10.47 6.91 -23.89
C GLY A 82 9.09 7.11 -24.53
N LEU A 83 8.19 7.84 -23.86
CA LEU A 83 6.83 8.14 -24.36
C LEU A 83 6.78 9.39 -25.23
N SER A 84 7.52 10.43 -24.85
CA SER A 84 7.49 11.72 -25.54
C SER A 84 8.73 11.97 -26.39
N SER A 85 8.59 12.85 -27.37
CA SER A 85 9.73 13.43 -28.09
C SER A 85 10.37 14.62 -27.34
N GLU A 86 9.74 15.11 -26.27
CA GLU A 86 10.28 16.17 -25.41
C GLU A 86 11.30 15.62 -24.41
N GLY A 87 12.34 16.41 -24.11
CA GLY A 87 13.40 16.01 -23.17
C GLY A 87 13.03 16.34 -21.72
N PHE A 88 13.13 15.34 -20.84
CA PHE A 88 12.88 15.46 -19.39
C PHE A 88 14.16 15.43 -18.54
N ASP A 89 15.30 15.80 -19.11
CA ASP A 89 16.62 15.80 -18.43
C ASP A 89 16.62 16.60 -17.13
N ARG A 90 15.74 17.61 -17.03
CA ARG A 90 15.57 18.44 -15.84
C ARG A 90 15.04 17.65 -14.65
N LEU A 91 14.09 16.72 -14.85
CA LEU A 91 13.57 15.85 -13.79
C LEU A 91 14.68 14.96 -13.23
N THR A 92 15.51 14.39 -14.11
CA THR A 92 16.67 13.59 -13.72
C THR A 92 17.66 14.41 -12.88
N ALA A 93 17.88 15.68 -13.23
CA ALA A 93 18.74 16.58 -12.45
C ALA A 93 18.15 16.87 -11.05
N ILE A 94 16.84 17.11 -10.95
CA ILE A 94 16.14 17.35 -9.68
C ILE A 94 16.21 16.09 -8.79
N LEU A 95 15.88 14.92 -9.35
CA LEU A 95 15.95 13.64 -8.65
C LEU A 95 17.36 13.36 -8.09
N ASN A 96 18.39 13.61 -8.89
CA ASN A 96 19.78 13.46 -8.45
C ASN A 96 20.18 14.49 -7.38
N SER A 97 19.62 15.70 -7.41
CA SER A 97 19.83 16.69 -6.36
C SER A 97 19.18 16.24 -5.04
N LEU A 98 17.93 15.79 -5.08
CA LEU A 98 17.21 15.27 -3.91
C LEU A 98 17.94 14.05 -3.32
N ARG A 99 18.36 13.11 -4.18
CA ARG A 99 19.15 11.94 -3.77
C ARG A 99 20.40 12.34 -2.98
N ARG A 100 21.18 13.31 -3.47
CA ARG A 100 22.41 13.75 -2.79
C ARG A 100 22.12 14.40 -1.43
N ASN A 101 21.18 15.35 -1.39
CA ASN A 101 20.82 16.05 -0.16
C ASN A 101 20.37 15.07 0.93
N VAL A 102 19.49 14.12 0.58
CA VAL A 102 18.97 13.14 1.53
C VAL A 102 20.07 12.15 1.98
N LEU A 103 20.90 11.63 1.07
CA LEU A 103 21.98 10.72 1.46
C LEU A 103 23.02 11.38 2.38
N GLU A 104 23.31 12.66 2.18
CA GLU A 104 24.16 13.44 3.08
C GLU A 104 23.54 13.55 4.49
N GLU A 105 22.23 13.73 4.60
CA GLU A 105 21.53 13.80 5.89
C GLU A 105 21.42 12.45 6.62
N LEU A 106 21.34 11.35 5.87
CA LEU A 106 21.26 10.00 6.44
C LEU A 106 22.59 9.55 7.06
N THR A 107 23.72 10.09 6.57
CA THR A 107 25.06 9.72 7.02
C THR A 107 25.50 10.57 8.23
N PRO A 108 25.77 9.97 9.41
CA PRO A 108 26.21 10.74 10.56
C PRO A 108 27.61 11.33 10.34
N MET A 109 27.75 12.65 10.47
CA MET A 109 29.03 13.35 10.38
C MET A 109 29.78 13.27 11.72
N VAL A 110 30.74 12.33 11.83
CA VAL A 110 31.67 12.29 12.97
C VAL A 110 33.05 12.76 12.53
N ARG A 111 33.57 13.79 13.20
CA ARG A 111 34.95 14.25 13.08
C ARG A 111 35.81 13.59 14.16
N TRP A 112 36.98 13.13 13.76
CA TRP A 112 37.96 12.41 14.57
C TRP A 112 39.18 13.32 14.76
N GLU A 113 39.78 13.30 15.95
CA GLU A 113 40.96 14.13 16.24
C GLU A 113 42.27 13.37 16.01
N THR A 114 42.22 12.04 15.94
CA THR A 114 43.40 11.19 15.72
C THR A 114 43.09 9.94 14.90
N ASP A 115 44.10 9.45 14.19
CA ASP A 115 44.11 8.14 13.52
C ASP A 115 45.00 7.11 14.23
N GLU A 116 45.55 7.45 15.41
CA GLU A 116 46.31 6.50 16.23
C GLU A 116 45.41 5.35 16.70
N LEU A 117 45.88 4.10 16.56
CA LEU A 117 45.10 2.90 16.92
C LEU A 117 44.99 2.70 18.44
N THR A 118 45.96 3.20 19.20
CA THR A 118 45.98 3.13 20.66
C THR A 118 46.50 4.44 21.26
N LEU A 119 45.88 4.92 22.33
CA LEU A 119 46.31 6.09 23.09
C LEU A 119 46.52 5.75 24.57
N PRO A 120 47.70 6.01 25.16
CA PRO A 120 47.90 5.85 26.60
C PRO A 120 47.02 6.84 27.37
N LEU A 121 46.52 6.45 28.55
CA LEU A 121 45.62 7.30 29.35
C LEU A 121 46.22 8.69 29.62
N ASP A 122 47.53 8.77 29.85
CA ASP A 122 48.24 10.03 30.11
C ASP A 122 48.23 10.99 28.90
N ALA A 123 48.03 10.50 27.67
CA ALA A 123 47.99 11.29 26.44
C ALA A 123 46.56 11.70 26.01
N ILE A 124 45.52 11.12 26.61
CA ILE A 124 44.12 11.42 26.28
C ILE A 124 43.75 12.80 26.85
N GLU A 125 43.17 13.66 26.00
CA GLU A 125 42.68 14.99 26.38
C GLU A 125 41.18 15.07 26.10
N VAL A 126 40.52 16.12 26.60
CA VAL A 126 39.07 16.33 26.41
C VAL A 126 38.65 16.26 24.93
N ARG A 127 39.48 16.77 24.00
CA ARG A 127 39.18 16.70 22.56
C ARG A 127 39.11 15.27 22.01
N HIS A 128 39.84 14.32 22.60
CA HIS A 128 39.91 12.93 22.15
C HIS A 128 38.67 12.12 22.55
N GLY A 129 37.67 12.69 23.23
CA GLY A 129 36.49 11.96 23.73
C GLY A 129 35.75 11.17 22.64
N LYS A 130 35.71 11.68 21.40
CA LYS A 130 35.12 10.98 20.26
C LYS A 130 36.00 9.84 19.72
N ASP A 131 37.29 9.82 20.02
CA ASP A 131 38.22 8.79 19.55
C ASP A 131 38.34 7.62 20.53
N VAL A 132 38.13 7.87 21.84
CA VAL A 132 38.33 6.86 22.90
C VAL A 132 37.08 6.53 23.71
N GLY A 133 35.99 7.27 23.52
CA GLY A 133 34.76 7.17 24.30
C GLY A 133 34.85 7.79 25.69
N ASN A 134 33.70 7.99 26.32
CA ASN A 134 33.60 8.77 27.55
C ASN A 134 34.26 8.08 28.75
N LYS A 135 34.26 6.74 28.82
CA LYS A 135 34.90 6.02 29.93
C LYS A 135 36.39 6.28 30.00
N ALA A 136 37.08 6.08 28.88
CA ALA A 136 38.51 6.35 28.78
C ALA A 136 38.82 7.85 28.94
N ALA A 137 38.00 8.73 28.34
CA ALA A 137 38.17 10.17 28.47
C ALA A 137 38.01 10.67 29.91
N ASN A 138 36.97 10.22 30.61
CA ASN A 138 36.71 10.58 32.00
C ASN A 138 37.84 10.10 32.92
N LEU A 139 38.34 8.86 32.74
CA LEU A 139 39.49 8.35 33.50
C LEU A 139 40.75 9.18 33.28
N ALA A 140 41.03 9.55 32.02
CA ALA A 140 42.17 10.41 31.71
C ALA A 140 42.05 11.80 32.36
N VAL A 141 40.85 12.39 32.34
CA VAL A 141 40.56 13.68 33.02
C VAL A 141 40.76 13.55 34.53
N MET A 142 40.26 12.49 35.17
CA MET A 142 40.46 12.27 36.62
C MET A 142 41.94 12.22 37.00
N ARG A 143 42.74 11.51 36.19
CA ARG A 143 44.17 11.35 36.43
C ARG A 143 44.95 12.64 36.18
N ARG A 144 44.73 13.29 35.04
CA ARG A 144 45.51 14.44 34.59
C ARG A 144 45.09 15.74 35.27
N ASP A 145 43.80 16.02 35.27
CA ASP A 145 43.27 17.34 35.63
C ASP A 145 42.95 17.43 37.12
N LEU A 146 42.57 16.31 37.74
CA LEU A 146 42.19 16.23 39.16
C LEU A 146 43.26 15.59 40.05
N GLY A 147 44.27 14.93 39.47
CA GLY A 147 45.33 14.25 40.23
C GLY A 147 44.85 13.03 41.03
N LEU A 148 43.71 12.46 40.65
CA LEU A 148 43.15 11.27 41.30
C LEU A 148 43.85 10.01 40.78
N SER A 149 44.12 9.06 41.67
CA SER A 149 44.70 7.77 41.32
C SER A 149 43.72 6.94 40.48
N THR A 150 44.18 6.49 39.31
CA THR A 150 43.48 5.53 38.44
C THR A 150 44.43 4.37 38.12
N PRO A 151 43.92 3.18 37.75
CA PRO A 151 44.77 2.13 37.20
C PRO A 151 45.53 2.64 35.95
N ASP A 152 46.74 2.17 35.74
CA ASP A 152 47.50 2.42 34.51
C ASP A 152 46.82 1.71 33.33
N GLY A 153 46.88 2.30 32.14
CA GLY A 153 46.19 1.74 30.98
C GLY A 153 46.29 2.57 29.71
N PHE A 154 45.55 2.13 28.70
CA PHE A 154 45.43 2.79 27.40
C PHE A 154 44.05 2.51 26.78
N ALA A 155 43.64 3.36 25.84
CA ALA A 155 42.46 3.16 25.02
C ALA A 155 42.86 2.64 23.64
N ILE A 156 42.14 1.64 23.14
CA ILE A 156 42.11 1.25 21.74
C ILE A 156 41.04 2.12 21.09
N THR A 157 41.44 2.94 20.12
CA THR A 157 40.61 4.02 19.59
C THR A 157 39.56 3.53 18.60
N THR A 158 38.61 4.40 18.26
CA THR A 158 37.68 4.18 17.15
C THR A 158 38.37 4.05 15.79
N ALA A 159 39.62 4.50 15.63
CA ALA A 159 40.42 4.27 14.42
C ALA A 159 40.70 2.77 14.23
N ALA A 160 41.06 2.06 15.30
CA ALA A 160 41.24 0.60 15.26
C ALA A 160 39.94 -0.14 14.94
N TYR A 161 38.81 0.31 15.49
CA TYR A 161 37.50 -0.25 15.15
C TYR A 161 37.16 -0.06 13.66
N ARG A 162 37.34 1.15 13.14
CA ARG A 162 37.08 1.47 11.73
C ARG A 162 37.98 0.66 10.79
N LEU A 163 39.29 0.59 11.09
CA LEU A 163 40.25 -0.19 10.31
C LEU A 163 39.87 -1.69 10.32
N PHE A 164 39.54 -2.24 11.49
CA PHE A 164 39.11 -3.63 11.62
C PHE A 164 37.86 -3.95 10.79
N LEU A 165 36.88 -3.04 10.76
CA LEU A 165 35.67 -3.22 9.95
C LEU A 165 35.93 -3.07 8.45
N GLN A 166 36.82 -2.15 8.04
CA GLN A 166 37.13 -1.87 6.64
C GLN A 166 37.92 -3.02 5.99
N GLU A 167 39.05 -3.41 6.58
CA GLU A 167 39.93 -4.46 6.03
C GLU A 167 39.23 -5.82 5.89
N ASN A 168 38.28 -6.10 6.79
CA ASN A 168 37.50 -7.35 6.77
C ASN A 168 36.17 -7.24 6.02
N ASN A 169 35.88 -6.12 5.34
CA ASN A 169 34.60 -5.84 4.68
C ASN A 169 33.35 -6.05 5.58
N LEU A 170 33.50 -5.83 6.89
CA LEU A 170 32.43 -6.03 7.86
C LEU A 170 31.42 -4.88 7.84
N ALA A 171 31.83 -3.67 7.47
CA ALA A 171 30.94 -2.52 7.44
C ALA A 171 29.72 -2.72 6.51
N GLY A 172 29.96 -3.21 5.28
CA GLY A 172 28.89 -3.51 4.32
C GLY A 172 28.00 -4.66 4.80
N PHE A 173 28.60 -5.74 5.31
CA PHE A 173 27.87 -6.89 5.85
C PHE A 173 26.96 -6.52 7.04
N ILE A 174 27.45 -5.68 7.94
CA ILE A 174 26.66 -5.16 9.07
C ILE A 174 25.52 -4.31 8.53
N HIS A 175 25.79 -3.40 7.59
CA HIS A 175 24.77 -2.55 6.98
C HIS A 175 23.64 -3.38 6.36
N GLU A 176 23.96 -4.35 5.51
CA GLU A 176 22.98 -5.24 4.87
C GLU A 176 22.17 -6.04 5.90
N THR A 177 22.84 -6.61 6.90
CA THR A 177 22.17 -7.38 7.96
C THR A 177 21.20 -6.51 8.77
N LEU A 178 21.56 -5.24 9.02
CA LEU A 178 20.71 -4.27 9.73
C LEU A 178 19.60 -3.69 8.86
N ALA A 179 19.73 -3.71 7.52
CA ALA A 179 18.69 -3.25 6.61
C ALA A 179 17.52 -4.24 6.52
N GLU A 180 17.77 -5.53 6.75
CA GLU A 180 16.76 -6.60 6.69
C GLU A 180 16.07 -6.88 8.03
N VAL A 181 16.61 -6.34 9.14
CA VAL A 181 16.14 -6.71 10.48
C VAL A 181 14.81 -6.05 10.82
N SER A 182 13.87 -6.84 11.33
CA SER A 182 12.65 -6.32 11.96
C SER A 182 12.98 -5.82 13.37
N ALA A 183 13.14 -4.49 13.51
CA ALA A 183 13.56 -3.87 14.78
C ALA A 183 12.56 -4.01 15.94
N HIS A 184 11.32 -4.42 15.68
CA HIS A 184 10.31 -4.66 16.70
C HIS A 184 10.24 -6.13 17.15
N ASP A 185 10.86 -7.05 16.41
CA ASP A 185 10.90 -8.47 16.73
C ASP A 185 12.21 -8.83 17.45
N PRO A 186 12.16 -9.19 18.76
CA PRO A 186 13.33 -9.61 19.51
C PRO A 186 14.05 -10.83 18.90
N GLY A 187 13.30 -11.76 18.29
CA GLY A 187 13.86 -12.96 17.66
C GLY A 187 14.70 -12.61 16.44
N ALA A 188 14.18 -11.73 15.57
CA ALA A 188 14.92 -11.19 14.44
C ALA A 188 16.17 -10.42 14.87
N LEU A 189 16.07 -9.60 15.93
CA LEU A 189 17.21 -8.86 16.49
C LEU A 189 18.30 -9.79 17.00
N GLU A 190 17.95 -10.87 17.71
CA GLU A 190 18.95 -11.82 18.20
C GLU A 190 19.60 -12.62 17.07
N ALA A 191 18.83 -13.01 16.06
CA ALA A 191 19.37 -13.67 14.88
C ALA A 191 20.37 -12.78 14.13
N ALA A 192 20.02 -11.52 13.88
CA ALA A 192 20.89 -10.54 13.25
C ALA A 192 22.15 -10.25 14.10
N GLY A 193 21.96 -10.03 15.41
CA GLY A 193 23.05 -9.80 16.34
C GLY A 193 24.04 -10.96 16.38
N ARG A 194 23.55 -12.20 16.50
CA ARG A 194 24.38 -13.41 16.50
C ARG A 194 25.19 -13.55 15.20
N LYS A 195 24.56 -13.35 14.05
CA LYS A 195 25.21 -13.38 12.74
C LYS A 195 26.37 -12.37 12.64
N ILE A 196 26.18 -11.16 13.17
CA ILE A 196 27.25 -10.14 13.21
C ILE A 196 28.36 -10.52 14.19
N ARG A 197 28.01 -11.01 15.38
CA ARG A 197 28.99 -11.42 16.41
C ARG A 197 29.88 -12.56 15.93
N GLU A 198 29.30 -13.59 15.33
CA GLU A 198 30.04 -14.73 14.74
C GLU A 198 31.02 -14.22 13.68
N ARG A 199 30.55 -13.35 12.77
CA ARG A 199 31.39 -12.79 11.71
C ARG A 199 32.55 -11.95 12.24
N ILE A 200 32.32 -11.13 13.28
CA ILE A 200 33.39 -10.40 13.97
C ILE A 200 34.40 -11.38 14.57
N MET A 201 33.93 -12.43 15.26
CA MET A 201 34.80 -13.40 15.92
C MET A 201 35.60 -14.31 14.96
N GLU A 202 35.12 -14.53 13.74
CA GLU A 202 35.82 -15.33 12.71
C GLU A 202 36.94 -14.55 12.00
N ASN A 203 36.78 -13.25 11.76
CA ASN A 203 37.72 -12.49 10.93
C ASN A 203 39.02 -12.11 11.66
N PRO A 204 40.21 -12.23 11.05
CA PRO A 204 41.48 -11.90 11.70
C PRO A 204 41.58 -10.40 12.03
N LEU A 205 42.36 -10.05 13.06
CA LEU A 205 42.72 -8.65 13.26
C LEU A 205 43.80 -8.25 12.23
N PRO A 206 43.71 -7.06 11.62
CA PRO A 206 44.80 -6.46 10.86
C PRO A 206 46.11 -6.47 11.65
N GLU A 207 47.23 -6.67 10.94
CA GLU A 207 48.57 -6.75 11.55
C GLU A 207 48.92 -5.45 12.29
N GLU A 208 48.51 -4.30 11.73
CA GLU A 208 48.71 -2.98 12.33
C GLU A 208 48.04 -2.86 13.71
N ILE A 209 46.87 -3.48 13.88
CA ILE A 209 46.19 -3.53 15.17
C ILE A 209 46.93 -4.47 16.11
N HIS A 210 47.35 -5.65 15.64
CA HIS A 210 48.13 -6.59 16.43
C HIS A 210 49.42 -5.96 16.99
N GLU A 211 50.19 -5.27 16.14
CA GLU A 211 51.42 -4.58 16.52
C GLU A 211 51.17 -3.43 17.50
N ALA A 212 50.12 -2.63 17.27
CA ALA A 212 49.75 -1.53 18.16
C ALA A 212 49.36 -2.02 19.56
N LEU A 213 48.55 -3.09 19.64
CA LEU A 213 48.14 -3.70 20.90
C LEU A 213 49.35 -4.30 21.66
N ALA A 214 50.22 -5.01 20.97
CA ALA A 214 51.44 -5.58 21.57
C ALA A 214 52.38 -4.48 22.09
N THR A 215 52.56 -3.41 21.32
CA THR A 215 53.38 -2.26 21.70
C THR A 215 52.82 -1.56 22.94
N ALA A 216 51.52 -1.31 23.00
CA ALA A 216 50.86 -0.68 24.12
C ALA A 216 50.93 -1.55 25.39
N ALA A 217 50.67 -2.86 25.27
CA ALA A 217 50.79 -3.80 26.37
C ALA A 217 52.22 -3.92 26.91
N ASN A 218 53.23 -4.00 26.04
CA ASN A 218 54.64 -4.06 26.43
C ASN A 218 55.11 -2.80 27.18
N LYS A 219 54.64 -1.62 26.78
CA LYS A 219 54.89 -0.36 27.50
C LYS A 219 54.29 -0.36 28.91
N LEU A 220 53.14 -1.03 29.10
CA LEU A 220 52.53 -1.23 30.42
C LEU A 220 53.38 -2.19 31.27
N SER A 221 53.75 -3.35 30.71
CA SER A 221 54.54 -4.40 31.40
C SER A 221 55.96 -3.97 31.79
N GLY A 222 56.58 -3.06 31.03
CA GLY A 222 57.94 -2.54 31.28
C GLY A 222 58.13 -1.82 32.62
N ARG A 223 57.06 -1.67 33.42
CA ARG A 223 57.07 -1.07 34.76
C ARG A 223 57.27 -2.07 35.92
N GLY A 224 57.49 -3.37 35.65
CA GLY A 224 58.09 -4.29 36.62
C GLY A 224 57.25 -5.47 37.14
N ALA A 225 56.17 -5.87 36.48
CA ALA A 225 55.37 -7.04 36.89
C ALA A 225 55.49 -8.20 35.88
N SER A 226 55.94 -9.37 36.34
CA SER A 226 56.15 -10.56 35.47
C SER A 226 54.86 -11.31 35.09
N GLU A 227 53.69 -10.91 35.60
CA GLU A 227 52.37 -11.49 35.27
C GLU A 227 51.27 -10.42 35.23
N LEU A 228 51.43 -9.39 34.37
CA LEU A 228 50.44 -8.33 34.20
C LEU A 228 49.08 -8.89 33.72
N ARG A 229 48.02 -8.67 34.50
CA ARG A 229 46.62 -8.98 34.16
C ARG A 229 45.89 -7.70 33.77
N LEU A 230 45.05 -7.78 32.74
CA LEU A 230 44.35 -6.63 32.17
C LEU A 230 42.83 -6.79 32.27
N ALA A 231 42.14 -5.66 32.49
CA ALA A 231 40.71 -5.51 32.28
C ALA A 231 40.46 -4.82 30.93
N VAL A 232 39.73 -5.49 30.04
CA VAL A 232 39.38 -4.98 28.70
C VAL A 232 37.89 -4.63 28.71
N ARG A 233 37.58 -3.34 28.76
CA ARG A 233 36.22 -2.80 28.95
C ARG A 233 35.77 -2.05 27.70
N SER A 234 34.47 -2.05 27.42
CA SER A 234 33.90 -1.15 26.42
C SER A 234 34.10 0.31 26.81
N SER A 235 34.27 1.16 25.80
CA SER A 235 34.23 2.62 25.92
C SER A 235 33.62 3.16 24.63
N ALA A 236 32.41 2.71 24.29
CA ALA A 236 31.76 3.13 23.05
C ALA A 236 31.45 4.63 23.05
N ILE A 237 31.39 5.25 21.87
CA ILE A 237 30.95 6.64 21.78
C ILE A 237 29.48 6.74 22.19
N GLY A 238 29.18 7.69 23.08
CA GLY A 238 27.85 7.88 23.65
C GLY A 238 27.58 7.06 24.93
N GLU A 239 28.43 6.08 25.28
CA GLU A 239 28.39 5.39 26.58
C GLU A 239 28.72 6.36 27.73
N ASP A 240 28.13 6.18 28.93
CA ASP A 240 28.32 7.05 30.11
C ASP A 240 28.10 8.56 29.83
N GLY A 241 27.21 8.90 28.87
CA GLY A 241 26.81 10.26 28.50
C GLY A 241 25.46 10.67 29.10
N GLU A 242 24.60 11.32 28.31
CA GLU A 242 23.18 11.51 28.66
C GLU A 242 22.41 10.19 28.69
N ILE A 243 22.86 9.23 27.88
CA ILE A 243 22.39 7.85 27.83
C ILE A 243 23.46 6.99 28.52
N SER A 244 23.03 6.18 29.49
CA SER A 244 23.97 5.53 30.42
C SER A 244 24.70 4.32 29.83
N PHE A 245 24.04 3.56 28.95
CA PHE A 245 24.53 2.27 28.42
C PHE A 245 24.95 1.26 29.52
N ALA A 246 24.43 1.41 30.74
CA ALA A 246 24.89 0.68 31.91
C ALA A 246 24.79 -0.85 31.74
N GLY A 247 25.94 -1.52 31.75
CA GLY A 247 26.07 -2.97 31.68
C GLY A 247 25.79 -3.59 30.31
N GLN A 248 25.49 -2.81 29.28
CA GLN A 248 25.00 -3.33 27.98
C GLN A 248 26.07 -4.10 27.19
N TYR A 249 27.33 -3.67 27.33
CA TYR A 249 28.48 -4.21 26.62
C TYR A 249 29.30 -5.12 27.54
N THR A 250 30.11 -6.00 26.93
CA THR A 250 30.92 -6.97 27.66
C THR A 250 32.21 -6.32 28.17
N SER A 251 32.57 -6.61 29.41
CA SER A 251 33.93 -6.39 29.95
C SER A 251 34.60 -7.76 30.16
N VAL A 252 35.87 -7.89 29.78
CA VAL A 252 36.66 -9.11 29.95
C VAL A 252 37.76 -8.84 30.97
N LEU A 253 37.69 -9.53 32.11
CA LEU A 253 38.63 -9.35 33.23
C LEU A 253 39.74 -10.41 33.20
N ASN A 254 40.85 -10.14 33.89
CA ASN A 254 41.99 -11.06 34.05
C ASN A 254 42.66 -11.53 32.75
N VAL A 255 42.63 -10.69 31.71
CA VAL A 255 43.18 -10.97 30.38
C VAL A 255 44.71 -10.92 30.39
N MET A 256 45.38 -11.92 29.79
CA MET A 256 46.82 -11.84 29.54
C MET A 256 47.12 -10.98 28.31
N ALA A 257 48.30 -10.33 28.26
CA ALA A 257 48.69 -9.53 27.10
C ALA A 257 48.64 -10.29 25.76
N SER A 258 48.93 -11.61 25.77
CA SER A 258 48.82 -12.49 24.59
C SER A 258 47.38 -12.74 24.13
N GLU A 259 46.39 -12.55 25.00
CA GLU A 259 44.96 -12.77 24.73
C GLU A 259 44.23 -11.47 24.37
N LEU A 260 44.93 -10.32 24.40
CA LEU A 260 44.35 -9.00 24.23
C LEU A 260 43.58 -8.83 22.91
N GLY A 261 44.10 -9.40 21.81
CA GLY A 261 43.41 -9.38 20.52
C GLY A 261 42.07 -10.11 20.55
N LYS A 262 42.01 -11.27 21.22
CA LYS A 262 40.76 -12.04 21.39
C LYS A 262 39.76 -11.27 22.26
N ALA A 263 40.23 -10.70 23.37
CA ALA A 263 39.40 -9.90 24.27
C ALA A 263 38.86 -8.64 23.58
N TYR A 264 39.68 -7.93 22.80
CA TYR A 264 39.26 -6.79 21.99
C TYR A 264 38.10 -7.17 21.05
N LYS A 265 38.23 -8.28 20.32
CA LYS A 265 37.15 -8.76 19.43
C LYS A 265 35.88 -9.12 20.19
N GLN A 266 35.98 -9.71 21.39
CA GLN A 266 34.81 -9.98 22.24
C GLN A 266 34.08 -8.70 22.64
N VAL A 267 34.81 -7.66 23.01
CA VAL A 267 34.22 -6.34 23.34
C VAL A 267 33.59 -5.70 22.09
N VAL A 268 34.26 -5.73 20.94
CA VAL A 268 33.70 -5.23 19.66
C VAL A 268 32.43 -5.99 19.27
N ALA A 269 32.44 -7.32 19.38
CA ALA A 269 31.27 -8.16 19.11
C ALA A 269 30.12 -7.87 20.08
N SER A 270 30.41 -7.54 21.34
CA SER A 270 29.37 -7.21 22.34
C SER A 270 28.50 -6.02 21.93
N LYS A 271 28.99 -5.15 21.02
CA LYS A 271 28.18 -4.10 20.39
C LYS A 271 26.88 -4.66 19.80
N TYR A 272 26.90 -5.87 19.26
CA TYR A 272 25.76 -6.52 18.61
C TYR A 272 25.14 -7.63 19.48
N SER A 273 25.33 -7.59 20.81
CA SER A 273 24.53 -8.39 21.74
C SER A 273 23.06 -7.98 21.62
N THR A 274 22.11 -8.90 21.86
CA THR A 274 20.66 -8.60 21.81
C THR A 274 20.33 -7.35 22.63
N ARG A 275 20.96 -7.27 23.80
CA ARG A 275 20.75 -6.25 24.81
C ARG A 275 21.22 -4.87 24.37
N ALA A 276 22.49 -4.77 23.96
CA ALA A 276 23.05 -3.52 23.48
C ALA A 276 22.39 -3.06 22.18
N PHE A 277 22.08 -4.00 21.30
CA PHE A 277 21.45 -3.70 20.02
C PHE A 277 20.02 -3.17 20.21
N SER A 278 19.18 -3.86 21.00
CA SER A 278 17.83 -3.41 21.34
C SER A 278 17.84 -2.04 22.02
N TYR A 279 18.76 -1.83 22.97
CA TYR A 279 18.88 -0.56 23.69
C TYR A 279 19.16 0.63 22.76
N ARG A 280 20.07 0.47 21.77
CA ARG A 280 20.35 1.53 20.78
C ARG A 280 19.14 1.87 19.93
N ILE A 281 18.43 0.86 19.42
CA ILE A 281 17.25 1.06 18.58
C ILE A 281 16.16 1.79 19.38
N HIS A 282 15.92 1.40 20.63
CA HIS A 282 14.90 2.05 21.47
C HIS A 282 15.22 3.51 21.82
N HIS A 283 16.49 3.89 21.86
CA HIS A 283 16.90 5.29 22.03
C HIS A 283 17.03 6.06 20.71
N GLY A 284 16.75 5.40 19.57
CA GLY A 284 16.88 5.99 18.24
C GLY A 284 18.32 6.42 17.95
N LEU A 285 19.28 5.54 18.26
CA LEU A 285 20.70 5.71 17.97
C LEU A 285 21.10 4.84 16.77
N ASP A 286 21.77 5.44 15.78
CA ASP A 286 22.30 4.71 14.64
C ASP A 286 23.54 3.90 15.05
N ASP A 287 23.72 2.72 14.45
CA ASP A 287 24.90 1.89 14.64
C ASP A 287 26.20 2.65 14.34
N ARG A 288 26.17 3.53 13.33
CA ARG A 288 27.32 4.34 12.89
C ARG A 288 27.66 5.49 13.86
N GLU A 289 26.73 5.90 14.72
CA GLU A 289 26.93 6.96 15.72
C GLU A 289 27.57 6.45 17.01
N THR A 290 27.63 5.13 17.19
CA THR A 290 28.14 4.47 18.40
C THR A 290 29.35 3.56 18.12
N PRO A 291 30.43 4.05 17.47
CA PRO A 291 31.61 3.23 17.25
C PRO A 291 32.22 2.78 18.58
N MET A 292 32.75 1.56 18.57
CA MET A 292 33.33 0.96 19.76
C MET A 292 34.79 1.41 19.90
N ALA A 293 35.11 2.12 20.98
CA ALA A 293 36.47 2.17 21.52
C ALA A 293 36.55 1.20 22.72
N VAL A 294 37.77 0.80 23.09
CA VAL A 294 37.99 -0.21 24.13
C VAL A 294 39.02 0.31 25.12
N LEU A 295 38.68 0.30 26.40
CA LEU A 295 39.55 0.72 27.47
C LEU A 295 40.28 -0.50 28.05
N VAL A 296 41.61 -0.44 28.11
CA VAL A 296 42.47 -1.49 28.68
C VAL A 296 43.14 -0.94 29.93
N LEU A 297 42.85 -1.54 31.08
CA LEU A 297 43.38 -1.16 32.38
C LEU A 297 44.18 -2.31 33.00
N GLU A 298 45.18 -1.99 33.79
CA GLU A 298 45.79 -2.94 34.72
C GLU A 298 44.77 -3.40 35.77
N MET A 299 44.75 -4.70 36.06
CA MET A 299 43.93 -5.26 37.13
C MET A 299 44.50 -4.88 38.50
N ILE A 300 43.63 -4.35 39.36
CA ILE A 300 43.93 -4.13 40.78
C ILE A 300 43.40 -5.33 41.56
N GLU A 301 44.11 -5.71 42.63
CA GLU A 301 43.64 -6.67 43.64
C GLU A 301 43.04 -5.88 44.83
N PRO A 302 41.72 -5.60 44.82
CA PRO A 302 41.10 -4.78 45.86
C PRO A 302 40.90 -5.56 47.16
N LEU A 303 41.14 -4.88 48.28
CA LEU A 303 40.62 -5.29 49.58
C LEU A 303 39.13 -4.92 49.67
N LEU A 304 38.79 -3.69 49.28
CA LEU A 304 37.44 -3.18 49.21
C LEU A 304 37.16 -2.58 47.83
N ALA A 305 35.97 -2.81 47.31
CA ALA A 305 35.49 -2.13 46.11
C ALA A 305 34.03 -1.73 46.29
N GLY A 306 33.57 -0.76 45.51
CA GLY A 306 32.23 -0.26 45.68
C GLY A 306 31.78 0.75 44.66
N VAL A 307 30.55 1.20 44.88
CA VAL A 307 29.89 2.25 44.10
C VAL A 307 29.51 3.39 45.05
N LEU A 308 29.67 4.62 44.56
CA LEU A 308 29.37 5.84 45.28
C LEU A 308 28.45 6.72 44.42
N TYR A 309 27.37 7.21 45.03
CA TYR A 309 26.50 8.22 44.42
C TYR A 309 26.66 9.54 45.15
N THR A 310 26.94 10.62 44.42
CA THR A 310 27.06 11.94 45.04
C THR A 310 25.70 12.56 45.35
N ALA A 311 24.58 12.00 44.91
CA ALA A 311 23.25 12.38 45.38
C ALA A 311 22.36 11.13 45.48
N ASP A 312 21.21 11.24 46.14
CA ASP A 312 20.25 10.14 46.17
C ASP A 312 19.69 9.87 44.75
N PRO A 313 19.83 8.64 44.21
CA PRO A 313 19.35 8.29 42.87
C PRO A 313 17.83 8.44 42.69
N VAL A 314 17.06 8.46 43.78
CA VAL A 314 15.60 8.63 43.80
C VAL A 314 15.20 10.11 43.99
N GLY A 315 16.17 11.02 44.14
CA GLY A 315 15.94 12.46 44.17
C GLY A 315 15.45 13.03 45.49
N MET A 316 15.38 12.24 46.56
CA MET A 316 14.87 12.70 47.87
C MET A 316 15.91 13.50 48.67
N ASP A 317 17.21 13.24 48.49
CA ASP A 317 18.29 13.93 49.21
C ASP A 317 19.49 14.24 48.31
N GLN A 318 19.79 15.53 48.14
CA GLN A 318 20.96 16.00 47.39
C GLN A 318 22.13 16.43 48.28
N LYS A 319 21.97 16.37 49.61
CA LYS A 319 22.94 16.85 50.60
C LYS A 319 23.85 15.74 51.13
N THR A 320 23.57 14.48 50.81
CA THR A 320 24.35 13.31 51.23
C THR A 320 24.93 12.55 50.06
N ILE A 321 26.08 11.91 50.31
CA ILE A 321 26.72 10.94 49.43
C ILE A 321 26.34 9.53 49.91
N ARG A 322 25.92 8.65 49.01
CA ARG A 322 25.62 7.25 49.33
C ARG A 322 26.77 6.36 48.90
N VAL A 323 27.26 5.52 49.81
CA VAL A 323 28.33 4.56 49.55
C VAL A 323 27.81 3.14 49.72
N SER A 324 28.17 2.26 48.79
CA SER A 324 27.95 0.82 48.87
C SER A 324 29.30 0.11 48.68
N ALA A 325 29.72 -0.68 49.66
CA ALA A 325 31.02 -1.33 49.68
C ALA A 325 30.91 -2.86 49.87
N MET A 326 31.83 -3.60 49.25
CA MET A 326 31.99 -5.05 49.41
C MET A 326 33.48 -5.42 49.47
N GLU A 327 33.78 -6.61 50.00
CA GLU A 327 35.12 -7.19 49.96
C GLU A 327 35.42 -7.79 48.57
N GLY A 328 36.65 -7.64 48.09
CA GLY A 328 37.07 -8.15 46.80
C GLY A 328 36.55 -7.34 45.60
N LEU A 329 36.34 -8.01 44.45
CA LEU A 329 35.97 -7.36 43.19
C LEU A 329 34.52 -6.87 43.21
N GLY A 330 34.31 -5.61 42.81
CA GLY A 330 32.99 -4.94 42.80
C GLY A 330 31.99 -5.43 41.73
N ASP A 331 32.39 -6.33 40.82
CA ASP A 331 31.60 -6.72 39.64
C ASP A 331 30.24 -7.33 40.02
N ALA A 332 30.21 -8.19 41.04
CA ALA A 332 28.96 -8.81 41.52
C ALA A 332 27.97 -7.80 42.12
N LEU A 333 28.46 -6.71 42.71
CA LEU A 333 27.61 -5.63 43.25
C LEU A 333 27.01 -4.79 42.11
N VAL A 334 27.83 -4.45 41.11
CA VAL A 334 27.40 -3.65 39.95
C VAL A 334 26.46 -4.45 39.04
N GLY A 335 26.75 -5.75 38.85
CA GLY A 335 25.92 -6.70 38.12
C GLY A 335 24.59 -7.05 38.78
N GLY A 336 24.40 -6.69 40.07
CA GLY A 336 23.19 -6.97 40.83
C GLY A 336 23.06 -8.42 41.31
N GLU A 337 24.16 -9.19 41.26
CA GLU A 337 24.24 -10.58 41.71
C GLU A 337 24.45 -10.69 43.23
N ALA A 338 25.04 -9.67 43.84
CA ALA A 338 25.31 -9.59 45.27
C ALA A 338 24.74 -8.31 45.90
N SER A 339 24.43 -8.39 47.20
CA SER A 339 24.10 -7.23 48.03
C SER A 339 25.38 -6.64 48.64
N PRO A 340 25.46 -5.31 48.86
CA PRO A 340 26.63 -4.71 49.49
C PRO A 340 26.79 -5.20 50.93
N MET A 341 28.03 -5.37 51.37
CA MET A 341 28.36 -5.70 52.76
C MET A 341 28.06 -4.52 53.69
N ARG A 342 28.39 -3.30 53.26
CA ARG A 342 28.06 -2.06 53.95
C ARG A 342 27.40 -1.08 53.01
N SER A 343 26.33 -0.43 53.47
CA SER A 343 25.76 0.75 52.84
C SER A 343 25.57 1.84 53.88
N PHE A 344 26.05 3.04 53.60
CA PHE A 344 25.99 4.18 54.52
C PHE A 344 25.92 5.49 53.76
N LEU A 345 25.57 6.57 54.47
CA LEU A 345 25.51 7.92 53.93
C LEU A 345 26.65 8.76 54.51
N MET A 346 27.13 9.75 53.77
CA MET A 346 28.09 10.76 54.24
C MET A 346 27.52 12.16 54.00
N GLU A 347 27.69 13.08 54.95
CA GLU A 347 27.36 14.49 54.72
C GLU A 347 28.32 15.12 53.69
N LYS A 348 27.82 15.97 52.78
CA LYS A 348 28.67 16.64 51.78
C LYS A 348 29.53 17.78 52.34
N ASN A 349 29.02 18.50 53.34
CA ASN A 349 29.67 19.72 53.84
C ASN A 349 30.81 19.42 54.81
N GLU A 350 30.71 18.29 55.52
CA GLU A 350 31.68 17.85 56.52
C GLU A 350 31.79 16.33 56.44
N PHE A 351 33.01 15.78 56.51
CA PHE A 351 33.20 14.33 56.51
C PHE A 351 32.60 13.74 57.79
N LYS A 352 31.42 13.16 57.65
CA LYS A 352 30.67 12.53 58.73
C LYS A 352 29.80 11.42 58.17
N ILE A 353 30.05 10.20 58.65
CA ILE A 353 29.27 9.02 58.27
C ILE A 353 27.96 9.03 59.08
N LEU A 354 26.84 8.97 58.37
CA LEU A 354 25.50 8.87 58.93
C LEU A 354 25.09 7.38 58.93
N ASN A 355 24.91 6.80 60.11
CA ASN A 355 24.40 5.44 60.23
C ASN A 355 22.91 5.40 59.91
N ARG A 356 22.53 4.67 58.86
CA ARG A 356 21.17 4.19 58.70
C ARG A 356 21.12 2.98 57.77
N GLU A 357 20.62 1.86 58.29
CA GLU A 357 19.58 1.01 57.69
C GLU A 357 19.06 0.08 58.81
N GLY A 358 17.95 0.43 59.46
CA GLY A 358 16.71 -0.34 59.41
C GLY A 358 16.01 -0.33 60.78
N GLU A 359 14.68 -0.38 60.81
CA GLU A 359 13.84 -0.25 62.02
C GLU A 359 14.19 -1.26 63.12
N GLY A 360 14.28 -0.77 64.36
CA GLY A 360 14.47 -1.58 65.56
C GLY A 360 15.68 -1.13 66.37
N SER A 361 15.43 -0.33 67.39
CA SER A 361 16.37 -0.02 68.46
C SER A 361 16.88 -1.29 69.14
N GLN A 362 18.00 -1.84 68.68
CA GLN A 362 18.93 -2.62 69.50
C GLN A 362 20.36 -2.30 69.06
N GLU A 363 21.16 -1.84 70.03
CA GLU A 363 22.61 -1.75 69.92
C GLU A 363 23.17 -3.10 69.49
N VAL A 364 23.60 -3.22 68.23
CA VAL A 364 24.53 -4.29 67.86
C VAL A 364 25.90 -3.83 68.33
N SER A 365 26.30 -4.40 69.47
CA SER A 365 27.65 -4.36 70.00
C SER A 365 28.67 -4.61 68.90
N SER A 366 29.69 -3.76 68.87
CA SER A 366 30.97 -3.95 68.21
C SER A 366 31.36 -5.42 68.06
N SER A 367 31.28 -5.96 66.86
CA SER A 367 31.94 -7.21 66.48
C SER A 367 32.81 -6.97 65.25
N GLU A 368 34.10 -6.81 65.55
CA GLU A 368 35.29 -7.25 64.81
C GLU A 368 35.37 -7.00 63.30
N GLY A 369 36.18 -6.00 62.94
CA GLY A 369 36.79 -5.83 61.62
C GLY A 369 36.44 -4.50 60.95
N PHE A 370 37.42 -3.61 60.77
CA PHE A 370 37.37 -2.30 60.09
C PHE A 370 36.85 -1.12 60.95
N GLY A 371 37.68 -0.06 61.04
CA GLY A 371 37.71 0.99 62.07
C GLY A 371 36.61 2.06 62.03
N ASP A 372 36.88 3.24 62.60
CA ASP A 372 35.94 4.36 62.80
C ASP A 372 35.41 5.00 61.49
N GLY A 373 35.74 4.43 60.32
CA GLY A 373 35.29 4.90 59.00
C GLY A 373 36.19 5.97 58.36
N GLU A 374 37.25 6.40 59.04
CA GLU A 374 38.28 7.34 58.50
C GLU A 374 38.93 6.82 57.20
N GLU A 375 38.95 5.50 56.97
CA GLU A 375 39.43 4.92 55.71
C GLU A 375 38.64 5.39 54.47
N PHE A 376 37.41 5.88 54.63
CA PHE A 376 36.58 6.40 53.54
C PHE A 376 36.74 7.91 53.30
N LYS A 377 37.55 8.60 54.12
CA LYS A 377 37.78 10.04 53.95
C LYS A 377 38.40 10.40 52.59
N PRO A 378 39.42 9.68 52.07
CA PRO A 378 39.94 9.94 50.72
C PRO A 378 38.87 9.77 49.63
N LEU A 379 37.93 8.84 49.83
CA LEU A 379 36.82 8.61 48.90
C LEU A 379 35.82 9.77 48.93
N TRP A 380 35.51 10.32 50.11
CA TRP A 380 34.69 11.52 50.26
C TRP A 380 35.33 12.74 49.57
N GLU A 381 36.63 12.97 49.78
CA GLU A 381 37.36 14.09 49.15
C GLU A 381 37.32 13.98 47.62
N ALA A 382 37.57 12.79 47.08
CA ALA A 382 37.49 12.52 45.65
C ALA A 382 36.08 12.74 45.09
N ALA A 383 35.04 12.27 45.79
CA ALA A 383 33.65 12.44 45.37
C ALA A 383 33.24 13.92 45.27
N ILE A 384 33.60 14.74 46.25
CA ILE A 384 33.33 16.20 46.24
C ILE A 384 34.09 16.89 45.11
N GLN A 385 35.36 16.52 44.90
CA GLN A 385 36.17 17.08 43.82
C GLN A 385 35.58 16.75 42.44
N LEU A 386 35.15 15.50 42.23
CA LEU A 386 34.53 15.04 41.00
C LEU A 386 33.18 15.74 40.77
N GLU A 387 32.29 15.77 41.76
CA GLU A 387 30.97 16.42 41.62
C GLU A 387 31.13 17.91 41.26
N LYS A 388 32.10 18.59 41.87
CA LYS A 388 32.42 19.99 41.54
C LYS A 388 32.94 20.15 40.11
N HIS A 389 33.76 19.22 39.62
CA HIS A 389 34.30 19.26 38.26
C HIS A 389 33.19 19.07 37.21
N PHE A 390 32.34 18.06 37.39
CA PHE A 390 31.27 17.74 36.43
C PHE A 390 30.01 18.61 36.59
N SER A 391 29.91 19.38 37.68
CA SER A 391 28.79 20.29 37.99
C SER A 391 27.40 19.62 37.96
N ARG A 392 27.34 18.33 38.31
CA ARG A 392 26.12 17.52 38.36
C ARG A 392 26.34 16.31 39.29
N PRO A 393 25.27 15.68 39.82
CA PRO A 393 25.41 14.44 40.57
C PRO A 393 26.08 13.32 39.76
N LEU A 394 26.84 12.46 40.44
CA LEU A 394 27.67 11.43 39.83
C LEU A 394 27.43 10.04 40.43
N ASP A 395 27.70 9.04 39.59
CA ASP A 395 27.85 7.63 39.91
C ASP A 395 29.32 7.24 39.68
N ILE A 396 29.98 6.75 40.73
CA ILE A 396 31.44 6.53 40.78
C ILE A 396 31.72 5.08 41.20
N GLU A 397 32.52 4.37 40.40
CA GLU A 397 33.09 3.06 40.75
C GLU A 397 34.50 3.26 41.32
N TRP A 398 34.79 2.63 42.45
CA TRP A 398 36.06 2.77 43.15
C TRP A 398 36.56 1.43 43.71
N ALA A 399 37.87 1.34 43.90
CA ALA A 399 38.55 0.22 44.54
C ALA A 399 39.64 0.72 45.48
N MET A 400 39.88 -0.01 46.56
CA MET A 400 40.93 0.25 47.53
C MET A 400 41.73 -1.03 47.74
N ASP A 401 43.04 -0.95 47.56
CA ASP A 401 43.95 -2.09 47.73
C ASP A 401 44.26 -2.36 49.21
N ALA A 402 45.02 -3.44 49.48
CA ALA A 402 45.46 -3.78 50.84
C ALA A 402 46.40 -2.73 51.48
N GLY A 403 46.92 -1.78 50.70
CA GLY A 403 47.73 -0.66 51.16
C GLY A 403 46.93 0.62 51.44
N ASN A 404 45.60 0.55 51.46
CA ASN A 404 44.67 1.69 51.55
C ASN A 404 44.87 2.74 50.44
N ARG A 405 45.40 2.33 49.28
CA ARG A 405 45.46 3.22 48.10
C ARG A 405 44.12 3.14 47.39
N LEU A 406 43.47 4.29 47.29
CA LEU A 406 42.22 4.46 46.57
C LEU A 406 42.48 4.61 45.07
N PHE A 407 41.70 3.90 44.25
CA PHE A 407 41.71 3.98 42.81
C PHE A 407 40.29 4.26 42.28
N MET A 408 40.17 5.27 41.43
CA MET A 408 38.94 5.55 40.68
C MET A 408 38.91 4.65 39.44
N LEU A 409 37.81 3.91 39.27
CA LEU A 409 37.64 2.94 38.18
C LEU A 409 36.72 3.47 37.08
N GLN A 410 35.72 4.27 37.44
CA GLN A 410 34.77 4.87 36.49
C GLN A 410 34.04 6.05 37.14
N VAL A 411 33.66 7.04 36.34
CA VAL A 411 32.76 8.13 36.76
C VAL A 411 31.79 8.43 35.63
N ARG A 412 30.52 8.62 35.98
CA ARG A 412 29.47 9.01 35.04
C ARG A 412 28.39 9.90 35.69
N PRO A 413 27.67 10.71 34.90
CA PRO A 413 26.52 11.46 35.39
C PRO A 413 25.44 10.57 36.02
N LEU A 414 24.91 10.97 37.16
CA LEU A 414 23.74 10.35 37.79
C LEU A 414 22.46 11.04 37.32
N MET A 415 21.59 10.31 36.65
CA MET A 415 20.26 10.77 36.27
C MET A 415 19.33 10.71 37.49
N VAL A 416 18.90 11.87 37.97
CA VAL A 416 17.95 11.99 39.09
C VAL A 416 16.56 12.24 38.52
N VAL A 417 15.63 11.30 38.73
CA VAL A 417 14.23 11.49 38.36
C VAL A 417 13.55 12.27 39.49
N ALA A 418 13.26 13.55 39.28
CA ALA A 418 12.50 14.34 40.23
C ALA A 418 11.02 13.91 40.19
N GLU A 419 10.45 13.53 41.34
CA GLU A 419 9.00 13.37 41.44
C GLU A 419 8.32 14.75 41.23
N PRO A 420 7.21 14.82 40.48
CA PRO A 420 6.41 16.04 40.41
C PRO A 420 5.83 16.34 41.80
N GLY A 421 6.41 17.33 42.47
CA GLY A 421 5.85 18.10 43.60
C GLY A 421 5.15 17.30 44.69
N GLU A 422 5.84 17.07 45.81
CA GLU A 422 5.23 16.64 47.07
C GLU A 422 3.97 17.47 47.41
N GLN A 423 2.79 16.88 47.23
CA GLN A 423 1.72 17.11 48.18
C GLN A 423 2.00 16.22 49.39
N SER A 424 2.65 16.85 50.36
CA SER A 424 2.80 16.35 51.72
C SER A 424 1.44 15.96 52.31
N GLN A 425 1.35 14.74 52.87
CA GLN A 425 0.36 14.19 53.82
C GLN A 425 -0.36 12.85 53.49
N GLU A 426 0.15 11.99 52.60
CA GLU A 426 -0.37 10.61 52.47
C GLU A 426 0.63 9.56 52.97
N THR A 427 0.67 9.32 54.28
CA THR A 427 1.40 8.19 54.90
C THR A 427 0.49 7.20 55.62
N THR A 428 -0.81 7.46 55.73
CA THR A 428 -1.73 6.63 56.52
C THR A 428 -3.12 6.44 55.88
N ARG A 429 -3.20 6.31 54.55
CA ARG A 429 -4.42 5.79 53.91
C ARG A 429 -4.28 4.28 53.76
N ASP A 430 -5.15 3.56 54.46
CA ASP A 430 -5.38 2.14 54.23
C ASP A 430 -6.30 2.01 52.99
N TYR A 431 -6.07 1.00 52.15
CA TYR A 431 -6.83 0.77 50.91
C TYR A 431 -7.70 -0.49 51.09
N PRO A 432 -8.95 -0.35 51.55
CA PRO A 432 -9.79 -1.50 51.87
C PRO A 432 -10.03 -2.37 50.63
N GLY A 433 -9.73 -3.67 50.73
CA GLY A 433 -9.82 -4.62 49.60
C GLY A 433 -8.50 -4.91 48.90
N HIS A 434 -7.43 -4.15 49.20
CA HIS A 434 -6.12 -4.29 48.59
C HIS A 434 -5.04 -4.58 49.64
N PRO A 435 -4.84 -5.86 50.03
CA PRO A 435 -3.86 -6.20 51.07
C PRO A 435 -2.44 -5.87 50.61
N ILE A 436 -1.59 -5.41 51.53
CA ILE A 436 -0.16 -5.27 51.27
C ILE A 436 0.44 -6.68 51.19
N LEU A 437 0.92 -7.05 50.00
CA LEU A 437 1.57 -8.33 49.72
C LEU A 437 3.06 -8.27 50.09
N ILE A 438 3.71 -7.13 49.84
CA ILE A 438 5.12 -6.90 50.16
C ILE A 438 5.24 -5.54 50.81
N GLU A 439 5.91 -5.50 51.96
CA GLU A 439 6.32 -4.29 52.66
C GLU A 439 7.82 -4.38 52.92
N GLY A 440 8.59 -3.46 52.34
CA GLY A 440 10.05 -3.47 52.38
C GLY A 440 10.71 -3.60 51.00
N GLY A 441 12.03 -3.68 51.00
CA GLY A 441 12.86 -3.56 49.79
C GLY A 441 13.31 -2.12 49.53
N LYS A 442 14.21 -1.95 48.56
CA LYS A 442 14.86 -0.70 48.20
C LYS A 442 14.31 -0.17 46.88
N CYS A 443 13.83 1.08 46.88
CA CYS A 443 13.37 1.77 45.68
C CYS A 443 14.54 2.00 44.71
N ALA A 444 14.55 1.26 43.59
CA ALA A 444 15.54 1.42 42.53
C ALA A 444 15.15 2.51 41.53
N SER A 445 13.85 2.59 41.20
CA SER A 445 13.25 3.61 40.34
C SER A 445 11.86 3.95 40.87
N GLY A 446 11.58 5.24 41.07
CA GLY A 446 10.34 5.71 41.70
C GLY A 446 9.11 5.59 40.80
N GLY A 447 7.94 5.83 41.37
CA GLY A 447 6.65 5.80 40.68
C GLY A 447 5.71 4.69 41.17
N ILE A 448 4.51 4.71 40.60
CA ILE A 448 3.42 3.80 40.91
C ILE A 448 2.95 3.17 39.60
N VAL A 449 2.57 1.89 39.61
CA VAL A 449 1.94 1.21 38.46
C VAL A 449 1.04 0.07 38.93
N ALA A 450 -0.01 -0.22 38.18
CA ALA A 450 -0.80 -1.44 38.31
C ALA A 450 -0.65 -2.33 37.08
N GLY A 451 -0.56 -3.64 37.30
CA GLY A 451 -0.30 -4.60 36.24
C GLY A 451 -0.30 -6.06 36.71
N ARG A 452 -0.13 -6.97 35.75
CA ARG A 452 -0.09 -8.43 36.00
C ARG A 452 1.33 -8.92 36.21
N VAL A 453 1.53 -9.73 37.24
CA VAL A 453 2.83 -10.34 37.56
C VAL A 453 3.22 -11.36 36.48
N LEU A 454 4.45 -11.22 35.98
CA LEU A 454 5.14 -12.25 35.21
C LEU A 454 6.46 -12.62 35.91
N MET A 455 6.52 -13.85 36.38
CA MET A 455 7.65 -14.49 37.05
C MET A 455 8.68 -14.91 36.01
N MET A 456 9.90 -14.43 36.18
CA MET A 456 11.03 -14.80 35.34
C MET A 456 11.99 -15.66 36.15
N GLN A 457 12.08 -16.94 35.80
CA GLN A 457 12.88 -17.90 36.56
C GLN A 457 14.36 -17.86 36.17
N ASN A 458 14.67 -17.68 34.88
CA ASN A 458 16.05 -17.58 34.42
C ASN A 458 16.24 -16.48 33.36
N PRO A 459 16.60 -15.26 33.79
CA PRO A 459 16.84 -14.11 32.91
C PRO A 459 17.81 -14.37 31.75
N GLU A 460 18.77 -15.28 31.91
CA GLU A 460 19.88 -15.47 30.97
C GLU A 460 19.59 -16.48 29.85
N THR A 461 18.62 -17.38 30.04
CA THR A 461 18.30 -18.44 29.06
C THR A 461 16.97 -18.23 28.34
N ASP A 462 16.10 -17.36 28.85
CA ASP A 462 14.77 -17.15 28.29
C ASP A 462 14.83 -16.15 27.12
N SER A 463 14.72 -16.64 25.89
CA SER A 463 14.87 -15.82 24.67
C SER A 463 13.67 -14.93 24.33
N THR A 464 12.55 -15.03 25.05
CA THR A 464 11.48 -14.02 25.21
C THR A 464 10.52 -14.56 26.27
N PRO A 465 10.15 -13.81 27.34
CA PRO A 465 9.17 -14.29 28.31
C PRO A 465 7.82 -14.56 27.64
N SER A 466 7.30 -15.79 27.73
CA SER A 466 6.00 -16.14 27.17
C SER A 466 4.90 -15.36 27.90
N GLY A 467 4.09 -14.58 27.18
CA GLY A 467 3.01 -13.79 27.77
C GLY A 467 3.40 -12.38 28.24
N LEU A 468 4.53 -11.85 27.78
CA LEU A 468 4.90 -10.45 27.98
C LEU A 468 3.91 -9.51 27.25
N ASP A 469 3.13 -8.73 28.01
CA ASP A 469 2.21 -7.71 27.52
C ASP A 469 2.56 -6.32 28.07
N PRO A 470 2.04 -5.22 27.50
CA PRO A 470 2.30 -3.86 28.00
C PRO A 470 1.82 -3.59 29.43
N ASP A 471 1.01 -4.47 30.03
CA ASP A 471 0.48 -4.35 31.39
C ASP A 471 1.28 -5.18 32.40
N THR A 472 2.39 -5.77 31.98
CA THR A 472 3.16 -6.72 32.80
C THR A 472 4.04 -6.03 33.84
N ILE A 473 4.13 -6.60 35.04
CA ILE A 473 5.13 -6.31 36.06
C ILE A 473 6.04 -7.54 36.19
N LEU A 474 7.33 -7.39 35.85
CA LEU A 474 8.30 -8.48 35.90
C LEU A 474 8.76 -8.73 37.33
N VAL A 475 8.76 -9.99 37.75
CA VAL A 475 9.25 -10.43 39.06
C VAL A 475 10.35 -11.46 38.86
N SER A 476 11.54 -11.21 39.42
CA SER A 476 12.71 -12.08 39.26
C SER A 476 13.45 -12.24 40.60
N ARG A 477 14.24 -13.30 40.74
CA ARG A 477 15.07 -13.48 41.94
C ARG A 477 16.23 -12.47 41.98
N THR A 478 16.85 -12.19 40.84
CA THR A 478 18.00 -11.28 40.74
C THR A 478 17.69 -10.11 39.80
N ALA A 479 18.33 -8.97 40.05
CA ALA A 479 18.33 -7.79 39.19
C ALA A 479 19.23 -7.98 37.95
N SER A 480 19.08 -9.12 37.26
CA SER A 480 19.91 -9.49 36.13
C SER A 480 19.74 -8.51 34.98
N THR A 481 20.88 -8.16 34.41
CA THR A 481 20.96 -7.19 33.34
C THR A 481 20.37 -7.69 32.02
N ALA A 482 20.23 -9.02 31.87
CA ALA A 482 19.53 -9.69 30.78
C ALA A 482 18.06 -9.26 30.63
N MET A 483 17.45 -8.66 31.67
CA MET A 483 16.09 -8.12 31.63
C MET A 483 15.94 -6.83 30.81
N THR A 484 17.04 -6.13 30.50
CA THR A 484 17.01 -4.81 29.83
C THR A 484 16.17 -4.75 28.54
N PRO A 485 16.21 -5.74 27.62
CA PRO A 485 15.44 -5.69 26.38
C PRO A 485 13.92 -5.59 26.61
N TRP A 486 13.48 -5.98 27.81
CA TRP A 486 12.07 -6.02 28.21
C TRP A 486 11.65 -4.81 29.03
N ILE A 487 12.59 -4.04 29.59
CA ILE A 487 12.28 -2.90 30.47
C ILE A 487 11.41 -1.87 29.75
N SER A 488 11.65 -1.60 28.47
CA SER A 488 10.82 -0.69 27.66
C SER A 488 9.40 -1.20 27.38
N LYS A 489 9.11 -2.48 27.67
CA LYS A 489 7.85 -3.16 27.36
C LYS A 489 7.00 -3.49 28.59
N VAL A 490 7.47 -3.21 29.80
CA VAL A 490 6.81 -3.56 31.06
C VAL A 490 6.44 -2.33 31.87
N LYS A 491 5.44 -2.46 32.74
CA LYS A 491 5.03 -1.40 33.65
C LYS A 491 5.93 -1.29 34.88
N GLY A 492 6.50 -2.39 35.36
CA GLY A 492 7.31 -2.37 36.58
C GLY A 492 8.21 -3.59 36.73
N VAL A 493 9.14 -3.50 37.68
CA VAL A 493 10.10 -4.59 38.00
C VAL A 493 10.22 -4.78 39.51
N ILE A 494 10.20 -6.03 39.97
CA ILE A 494 10.41 -6.40 41.37
C ILE A 494 11.47 -7.50 41.46
N THR A 495 12.45 -7.36 42.35
CA THR A 495 13.47 -8.40 42.58
C THR A 495 13.75 -8.71 44.04
N ASP A 496 14.02 -9.99 44.34
CA ASP A 496 14.38 -10.44 45.70
C ASP A 496 15.76 -9.97 46.13
N MET A 497 16.70 -9.95 45.18
CA MET A 497 18.10 -9.57 45.37
C MET A 497 18.50 -8.50 44.34
N GLY A 498 19.43 -7.65 44.75
CA GLY A 498 20.03 -6.61 43.92
C GLY A 498 19.95 -5.24 44.57
N GLY A 499 21.03 -4.47 44.46
CA GLY A 499 21.07 -3.11 45.01
C GLY A 499 20.42 -2.07 44.10
N VAL A 500 20.05 -0.93 44.67
CA VAL A 500 19.71 0.32 43.93
C VAL A 500 20.86 0.81 43.04
N ALA A 501 22.06 0.27 43.30
CA ALA A 501 23.28 0.53 42.56
C ALA A 501 23.50 -0.36 41.32
N SER A 502 22.63 -1.36 41.09
CA SER A 502 22.78 -2.30 39.98
C SER A 502 22.57 -1.63 38.61
N HIS A 503 23.11 -2.24 37.56
CA HIS A 503 22.87 -1.80 36.19
C HIS A 503 21.39 -1.77 35.82
N LEU A 504 20.62 -2.77 36.23
CA LEU A 504 19.18 -2.82 35.96
C LEU A 504 18.43 -1.65 36.63
N ALA A 505 18.85 -1.23 37.83
CA ALA A 505 18.27 -0.07 38.52
C ALA A 505 18.48 1.21 37.70
N SER A 506 19.68 1.39 37.14
CA SER A 506 20.00 2.54 36.29
C SER A 506 19.18 2.54 35.00
N VAL A 507 19.03 1.38 34.36
CA VAL A 507 18.17 1.21 33.18
C VAL A 507 16.70 1.51 33.52
N ALA A 508 16.18 1.01 34.64
CA ALA A 508 14.80 1.26 35.05
C ALA A 508 14.53 2.76 35.28
N ARG A 509 15.45 3.48 35.94
CA ARG A 509 15.39 4.95 36.09
C ARG A 509 15.43 5.65 34.74
N GLU A 510 16.31 5.19 33.86
CA GLU A 510 16.44 5.71 32.51
C GLU A 510 15.17 5.48 31.70
N PHE A 511 14.45 4.38 31.84
CA PHE A 511 13.16 4.19 31.15
C PHE A 511 11.96 4.75 31.92
N GLY A 512 12.15 5.27 33.14
CA GLY A 512 11.07 5.75 34.01
C GLY A 512 10.13 4.63 34.48
N VAL A 513 10.62 3.39 34.50
CA VAL A 513 9.86 2.20 34.92
C VAL A 513 10.03 2.04 36.43
N PRO A 514 8.94 2.03 37.22
CA PRO A 514 9.03 1.80 38.66
C PRO A 514 9.67 0.45 38.99
N ALA A 515 10.64 0.45 39.91
CA ALA A 515 11.43 -0.72 40.24
C ALA A 515 11.71 -0.83 41.75
N LEU A 516 11.40 -1.98 42.33
CA LEU A 516 11.59 -2.30 43.75
C LEU A 516 12.49 -3.53 43.88
N PHE A 517 13.71 -3.33 44.39
CA PHE A 517 14.71 -4.40 44.50
C PHE A 517 14.95 -4.78 45.96
N ASP A 518 15.68 -5.88 46.17
CA ASP A 518 16.05 -6.37 47.50
C ASP A 518 14.86 -6.66 48.43
N THR A 519 13.73 -7.13 47.86
CA THR A 519 12.50 -7.46 48.62
C THR A 519 12.64 -8.72 49.46
N LYS A 520 13.73 -9.49 49.28
CA LYS A 520 14.05 -10.78 49.91
C LYS A 520 13.14 -11.95 49.55
N ASN A 521 11.84 -11.74 49.35
CA ASN A 521 10.85 -12.82 49.19
C ASN A 521 9.72 -12.54 48.18
N ALA A 522 9.84 -11.56 47.28
CA ALA A 522 8.84 -11.30 46.25
C ALA A 522 8.55 -12.54 45.38
N THR A 523 9.56 -13.34 45.02
CA THR A 523 9.33 -14.53 44.19
C THR A 523 8.58 -15.65 44.90
N GLU A 524 8.52 -15.62 46.24
CA GLU A 524 7.77 -16.59 47.05
C GLU A 524 6.31 -16.13 47.28
N VAL A 525 6.11 -14.82 47.38
CA VAL A 525 4.81 -14.21 47.68
C VAL A 525 3.96 -14.00 46.42
N LEU A 526 4.57 -13.52 45.33
CA LEU A 526 3.87 -13.19 44.08
C LEU A 526 3.78 -14.41 43.15
N ARG A 527 2.76 -14.43 42.28
CA ARG A 527 2.51 -15.54 41.35
C ARG A 527 2.15 -15.03 39.96
N ASN A 528 2.45 -15.82 38.94
CA ASN A 528 2.09 -15.51 37.54
C ASN A 528 0.61 -15.16 37.39
N GLY A 529 0.34 -14.06 36.69
CA GLY A 529 -1.00 -13.55 36.41
C GLY A 529 -1.67 -12.80 37.57
N LEU A 530 -1.04 -12.72 38.75
CA LEU A 530 -1.57 -11.96 39.88
C LEU A 530 -1.56 -10.47 39.53
N GLU A 531 -2.70 -9.82 39.68
CA GLU A 531 -2.82 -8.38 39.51
C GLU A 531 -2.35 -7.67 40.79
N ILE A 532 -1.46 -6.69 40.65
CA ILE A 532 -0.85 -5.96 41.77
C ILE A 532 -0.74 -4.46 41.45
N THR A 533 -0.62 -3.67 42.50
CA THR A 533 -0.19 -2.27 42.42
C THR A 533 1.18 -2.12 43.10
N LEU A 534 2.20 -1.77 42.32
CA LEU A 534 3.54 -1.47 42.81
C LEU A 534 3.65 0.03 43.12
N TRP A 535 3.99 0.36 44.36
CA TRP A 535 4.40 1.70 44.76
C TRP A 535 5.88 1.67 45.18
N ALA A 536 6.76 1.90 44.21
CA ALA A 536 8.20 1.71 44.40
C ALA A 536 8.79 2.70 45.42
N SER A 537 8.40 3.97 45.38
CA SER A 537 8.94 5.01 46.28
C SER A 537 8.53 4.84 47.75
N ARG A 538 7.52 4.01 48.04
CA ARG A 538 7.14 3.63 49.41
C ARG A 538 7.45 2.17 49.74
N SER A 539 8.17 1.46 48.88
CA SER A 539 8.55 0.06 49.07
C SER A 539 7.35 -0.84 49.43
N ARG A 540 6.22 -0.67 48.72
CA ARG A 540 4.99 -1.42 48.96
C ARG A 540 4.41 -2.02 47.68
N VAL A 541 3.89 -3.23 47.79
CA VAL A 541 3.14 -3.92 46.74
C VAL A 541 1.78 -4.29 47.31
N TYR A 542 0.71 -3.83 46.68
CA TYR A 542 -0.68 -4.14 47.04
C TYR A 542 -1.26 -5.20 46.11
N GLY A 543 -2.17 -6.03 46.62
CA GLY A 543 -2.96 -6.95 45.80
C GLY A 543 -4.06 -6.24 45.04
N GLY A 544 -4.21 -6.53 43.75
CA GLY A 544 -5.17 -5.89 42.85
C GLY A 544 -4.74 -4.48 42.39
N GLU A 545 -5.57 -3.88 41.53
CA GLU A 545 -5.41 -2.50 41.08
C GLU A 545 -6.05 -1.52 42.09
N VAL A 546 -5.24 -0.68 42.73
CA VAL A 546 -5.71 0.40 43.61
C VAL A 546 -5.97 1.64 42.75
N GLU A 547 -7.22 1.80 42.30
CA GLU A 547 -7.60 2.90 41.39
C GLU A 547 -7.25 4.30 41.92
N GLU A 548 -7.34 4.52 43.23
CA GLU A 548 -7.00 5.81 43.84
C GLU A 548 -5.52 6.18 43.68
N LEU A 549 -4.64 5.18 43.71
CA LEU A 549 -3.20 5.37 43.49
C LEU A 549 -2.89 5.52 42.00
N THR A 550 -3.64 4.85 41.12
CA THR A 550 -3.39 4.88 39.67
C THR A 550 -3.96 6.09 38.94
N ARG A 551 -5.03 6.72 39.46
CA ARG A 551 -5.62 7.95 38.89
C ARG A 551 -4.72 9.18 38.95
N SER A 552 -3.77 9.23 39.89
CA SER A 552 -2.80 10.33 40.03
C SER A 552 -1.60 10.24 39.08
N ILE A 553 -1.49 9.17 38.29
CA ILE A 553 -0.28 8.84 37.53
C ILE A 553 -0.41 9.37 36.11
N HIS A 554 0.40 10.37 35.79
CA HIS A 554 0.66 10.71 34.39
C HIS A 554 1.78 9.80 33.92
N PRO A 555 1.58 8.94 32.90
CA PRO A 555 2.68 8.18 32.33
C PRO A 555 3.74 9.19 31.87
N VAL A 556 4.99 9.00 32.28
CA VAL A 556 6.13 9.75 31.74
C VAL A 556 6.28 9.30 30.27
N LYS A 557 5.43 9.86 29.39
CA LYS A 557 5.53 9.65 27.95
C LYS A 557 6.85 10.26 27.50
N ARG A 558 7.82 9.43 27.17
CA ARG A 558 8.93 9.88 26.32
C ARG A 558 8.44 9.87 24.88
N PRO A 559 8.43 11.01 24.19
CA PRO A 559 8.17 11.02 22.76
C PRO A 559 9.39 10.37 22.08
N ILE A 560 9.24 9.17 21.52
CA ILE A 560 10.16 8.62 20.51
C ILE A 560 10.38 9.66 19.38
N PHE A 561 9.40 10.56 19.20
CA PHE A 561 9.40 11.73 18.33
C PHE A 561 10.57 12.72 18.49
N ALA A 562 11.42 12.60 19.52
CA ALA A 562 12.58 13.48 19.74
C ALA A 562 13.95 12.78 19.58
N SER A 563 13.99 11.50 19.20
CA SER A 563 15.26 10.79 19.03
C SER A 563 16.04 11.27 17.78
N PRO A 564 17.39 11.17 17.76
CA PRO A 564 18.21 11.59 16.62
C PRO A 564 17.80 10.94 15.29
N VAL A 565 17.49 9.63 15.33
CA VAL A 565 17.01 8.86 14.17
C VAL A 565 15.63 9.33 13.70
N HIS A 566 14.73 9.69 14.62
CA HIS A 566 13.41 10.21 14.25
C HIS A 566 13.48 11.60 13.62
N LEU A 567 14.35 12.49 14.12
CA LEU A 567 14.59 13.80 13.52
C LEU A 567 15.19 13.69 12.10
N ARG A 568 16.07 12.71 11.85
CA ARG A 568 16.57 12.41 10.50
C ARG A 568 15.45 11.89 9.59
N MET A 569 14.61 10.99 10.09
CA MET A 569 13.45 10.48 9.35
C MET A 569 12.46 11.60 8.98
N GLN A 570 12.23 12.56 9.88
CA GLN A 570 11.38 13.72 9.59
C GLN A 570 11.89 14.52 8.39
N ARG A 571 13.20 14.86 8.38
CA ARG A 571 13.80 15.63 7.28
C ARG A 571 13.77 14.86 5.95
N LEU A 572 13.95 13.54 6.02
CA LEU A 572 13.77 12.67 4.86
C LEU A 572 12.34 12.75 4.31
N LEU A 573 11.32 12.67 5.17
CA LEU A 573 9.93 12.76 4.75
C LEU A 573 9.56 14.13 4.18
N ASP A 574 10.15 15.22 4.70
CA ASP A 574 9.97 16.58 4.16
C ASP A 574 10.41 16.69 2.68
N SER A 575 11.36 15.85 2.25
CA SER A 575 11.83 15.77 0.86
C SER A 575 11.04 14.79 -0.02
N ILE A 576 10.18 13.97 0.59
CA ILE A 576 9.45 12.89 -0.09
C ILE A 576 7.96 13.21 -0.21
N SER A 577 7.28 13.36 0.92
CA SER A 577 5.82 13.27 1.05
C SER A 577 5.03 14.51 0.59
N PRO A 578 5.47 15.77 0.87
CA PRO A 578 4.67 16.94 0.55
C PRO A 578 4.31 17.02 -0.94
N LEU A 579 3.01 17.17 -1.24
CA LEU A 579 2.51 17.35 -2.60
C LEU A 579 2.25 18.84 -2.87
N ASN A 580 3.11 19.45 -3.67
CA ASN A 580 2.99 20.85 -4.09
C ASN A 580 2.27 20.98 -5.44
N LEU A 581 2.44 19.99 -6.33
CA LEU A 581 1.79 19.94 -7.64
C LEU A 581 0.38 19.33 -7.58
N THR A 582 -0.60 20.12 -7.15
CA THR A 582 -1.98 19.64 -6.92
C THR A 582 -2.93 19.83 -8.11
N ASP A 583 -2.79 20.93 -8.87
CA ASP A 583 -3.65 21.26 -10.01
C ASP A 583 -2.92 21.04 -11.36
N PRO A 584 -3.29 20.01 -12.14
CA PRO A 584 -2.72 19.73 -13.46
C PRO A 584 -2.88 20.85 -14.50
N ASP A 585 -3.93 21.66 -14.39
CA ASP A 585 -4.26 22.69 -15.39
C ASP A 585 -3.62 24.05 -15.07
N SER A 586 -2.97 24.14 -13.90
CA SER A 586 -2.24 25.33 -13.48
C SER A 586 -0.95 25.54 -14.32
N PRO A 587 -0.59 26.79 -14.66
CA PRO A 587 0.71 27.11 -15.26
C PRO A 587 1.91 26.71 -14.38
N GLN A 588 1.69 26.52 -13.08
CA GLN A 588 2.70 26.06 -12.12
C GLN A 588 2.94 24.55 -12.20
N PHE A 589 2.10 23.80 -12.92
CA PHE A 589 2.29 22.37 -13.15
C PHE A 589 3.37 22.13 -14.23
N ASN A 590 4.63 22.30 -13.85
CA ASN A 590 5.78 22.14 -14.74
C ASN A 590 6.96 21.48 -14.01
N GLN A 591 7.92 20.96 -14.78
CA GLN A 591 9.06 20.22 -14.25
C GLN A 591 9.98 21.05 -13.32
N ASP A 592 10.03 22.38 -13.45
CA ASP A 592 10.88 23.24 -12.61
C ASP A 592 10.29 23.49 -11.21
N GLU A 593 8.98 23.28 -11.04
CA GLU A 593 8.32 23.41 -9.74
C GLU A 593 8.26 22.09 -8.96
N CYS A 594 8.85 21.00 -9.47
CA CYS A 594 9.00 19.75 -8.73
C CYS A 594 10.02 19.93 -7.58
N ARG A 595 9.57 19.86 -6.33
CA ARG A 595 10.42 20.08 -5.14
C ARG A 595 10.60 18.83 -4.29
N THR A 596 9.66 17.90 -4.36
CA THR A 596 9.68 16.63 -3.61
C THR A 596 9.64 15.43 -4.55
N ILE A 597 9.89 14.24 -4.00
CA ILE A 597 9.69 12.99 -4.74
C ILE A 597 8.23 12.81 -5.18
N HIS A 598 7.26 13.15 -4.33
CA HIS A 598 5.84 13.08 -4.66
C HIS A 598 5.45 14.01 -5.82
N ASP A 599 6.05 15.21 -5.90
CA ASP A 599 5.85 16.11 -7.05
C ASP A 599 6.30 15.46 -8.37
N ILE A 600 7.46 14.79 -8.37
CA ILE A 600 7.99 14.10 -9.56
C ILE A 600 7.06 12.95 -9.97
N ILE A 601 6.61 12.13 -9.00
CA ILE A 601 5.65 11.03 -9.24
C ILE A 601 4.38 11.58 -9.88
N ARG A 602 3.79 12.63 -9.27
CA ARG A 602 2.55 13.25 -9.74
C ARG A 602 2.70 13.85 -11.14
N PHE A 603 3.81 14.57 -11.39
CA PHE A 603 4.11 15.15 -12.69
C PHE A 603 4.25 14.05 -13.76
N CYS A 604 5.09 13.05 -13.54
CA CYS A 604 5.32 11.96 -14.49
C CYS A 604 4.03 11.21 -14.82
N HIS A 605 3.21 10.90 -13.80
CA HIS A 605 1.92 10.26 -14.02
C HIS A 605 1.00 11.11 -14.91
N GLU A 606 0.78 12.39 -14.58
CA GLU A 606 -0.14 13.25 -15.33
C GLU A 606 0.32 13.49 -16.77
N ILE A 607 1.61 13.77 -16.98
CA ILE A 607 2.14 13.98 -18.34
C ILE A 607 2.08 12.68 -19.16
N SER A 608 2.32 11.52 -18.56
CA SER A 608 2.21 10.24 -19.28
C SER A 608 0.80 10.00 -19.83
N VAL A 609 -0.24 10.33 -19.05
CA VAL A 609 -1.65 10.20 -19.46
C VAL A 609 -1.97 11.18 -20.60
N ARG A 610 -1.47 12.42 -20.53
CA ARG A 610 -1.66 13.43 -21.59
C ARG A 610 -0.98 13.03 -22.91
N GLU A 611 0.23 12.49 -22.85
CA GLU A 611 0.96 12.05 -24.04
C GLU A 611 0.29 10.84 -24.70
N MET A 612 -0.29 9.92 -23.92
CA MET A 612 -1.10 8.81 -24.46
C MET A 612 -2.36 9.30 -25.18
N PHE A 613 -3.06 10.30 -24.62
CA PHE A 613 -4.23 10.89 -25.27
C PHE A 613 -3.88 11.54 -26.62
N ARG A 614 -2.78 12.32 -26.68
CA ARG A 614 -2.28 12.95 -27.91
C ARG A 614 -1.85 11.93 -28.96
N PHE A 615 -1.23 10.83 -28.54
CA PHE A 615 -0.82 9.75 -29.44
C PHE A 615 -2.02 9.14 -30.19
N GLY A 616 -3.16 8.97 -29.49
CA GLY A 616 -4.41 8.51 -30.10
C GLY A 616 -4.92 9.41 -31.23
N GLU A 617 -4.77 10.73 -31.14
CA GLU A 617 -5.19 11.69 -32.18
C GLU A 617 -4.28 11.65 -33.43
N VAL A 618 -2.98 11.38 -33.26
CA VAL A 618 -2.01 11.33 -34.36
C VAL A 618 -2.10 10.01 -35.16
N ALA A 619 -2.58 8.94 -34.52
CA ALA A 619 -2.74 7.61 -35.11
C ALA A 619 -3.79 7.52 -36.24
N GLU A 620 -4.58 8.57 -36.49
CA GLU A 620 -5.54 8.68 -37.62
C GLU A 620 -4.92 8.46 -39.02
N ARG A 621 -3.59 8.42 -39.15
CA ARG A 621 -2.86 8.44 -40.44
C ARG A 621 -2.18 7.11 -40.82
N ILE A 622 -2.48 6.01 -40.13
CA ILE A 622 -1.63 4.80 -40.14
C ILE A 622 -2.25 3.64 -40.93
N SER A 623 -1.41 2.82 -41.57
CA SER A 623 -1.78 1.80 -42.57
C SER A 623 -2.20 0.43 -42.03
N ASN A 624 -2.09 0.16 -40.72
CA ASN A 624 -2.29 -1.17 -40.11
C ASN A 624 -3.60 -1.29 -39.31
N THR A 625 -4.63 -0.55 -39.70
CA THR A 625 -5.94 -0.61 -39.03
C THR A 625 -6.83 -1.68 -39.69
N VAL A 626 -7.56 -2.46 -38.89
CA VAL A 626 -8.57 -3.37 -39.42
C VAL A 626 -9.93 -2.71 -39.41
N ARG A 627 -10.66 -2.79 -40.52
CA ARG A 627 -12.05 -2.32 -40.57
C ARG A 627 -12.95 -3.30 -39.84
N LEU A 628 -13.62 -2.84 -38.78
CA LEU A 628 -14.61 -3.65 -38.07
C LEU A 628 -15.93 -3.66 -38.84
N ARG A 629 -16.52 -4.85 -38.97
CA ARG A 629 -17.92 -4.98 -39.37
C ARG A 629 -18.79 -4.69 -38.15
N VAL A 630 -19.48 -3.55 -38.21
CA VAL A 630 -20.31 -3.06 -37.12
C VAL A 630 -21.77 -2.96 -37.53
N THR A 631 -22.63 -3.09 -36.52
CA THR A 631 -24.07 -2.92 -36.61
C THR A 631 -24.47 -1.52 -36.13
N ILE A 632 -23.70 -0.49 -36.44
CA ILE A 632 -24.16 0.90 -36.27
C ILE A 632 -23.77 1.65 -37.53
N PRO A 633 -24.43 2.76 -37.91
CA PRO A 633 -24.15 3.49 -39.13
C PRO A 633 -22.85 4.33 -39.03
N VAL A 634 -21.75 3.68 -38.64
CA VAL A 634 -20.42 4.26 -38.44
C VAL A 634 -19.40 3.34 -39.13
N SER A 635 -18.41 3.93 -39.80
CA SER A 635 -17.23 3.18 -40.26
C SER A 635 -16.18 3.19 -39.16
N LEU A 636 -16.02 2.07 -38.46
CA LEU A 636 -15.07 1.91 -37.36
C LEU A 636 -13.88 1.06 -37.79
N PHE A 637 -12.68 1.57 -37.52
CA PHE A 637 -11.42 0.87 -37.68
C PHE A 637 -10.84 0.57 -36.30
N ALA A 638 -10.16 -0.55 -36.12
CA ALA A 638 -9.54 -0.90 -34.84
C ALA A 638 -8.11 -1.36 -35.02
N MET A 639 -7.31 -1.14 -33.98
CA MET A 639 -5.90 -1.50 -33.91
C MET A 639 -5.59 -2.11 -32.55
N ASP A 640 -4.96 -3.28 -32.54
CA ASP A 640 -4.58 -3.99 -31.31
C ASP A 640 -3.18 -3.55 -30.86
N LEU A 641 -3.10 -3.02 -29.64
CA LEU A 641 -1.87 -2.64 -28.94
C LEU A 641 -1.23 -3.82 -28.18
N GLY A 642 -1.96 -4.94 -28.08
CA GLY A 642 -1.57 -6.16 -27.38
C GLY A 642 -2.72 -6.70 -26.52
N GLY A 643 -3.22 -7.90 -26.84
CA GLY A 643 -4.27 -8.57 -26.07
C GLY A 643 -5.66 -7.93 -26.17
N GLY A 644 -5.86 -7.00 -27.12
CA GLY A 644 -7.13 -6.34 -27.38
C GLY A 644 -8.05 -7.15 -28.30
N PHE A 645 -7.52 -8.03 -29.16
CA PHE A 645 -8.30 -8.91 -30.03
C PHE A 645 -8.25 -10.39 -29.61
N SER A 646 -9.23 -11.17 -30.06
CA SER A 646 -9.25 -12.62 -29.93
C SER A 646 -8.05 -13.28 -30.64
N SER A 647 -7.48 -14.33 -30.05
CA SER A 647 -6.33 -15.03 -30.61
C SER A 647 -6.65 -15.76 -31.91
N GLY A 648 -5.75 -15.70 -32.90
CA GLY A 648 -5.83 -16.50 -34.14
C GLY A 648 -6.50 -15.82 -35.34
N LEU A 649 -6.85 -14.53 -35.24
CA LEU A 649 -7.41 -13.77 -36.35
C LEU A 649 -6.36 -13.41 -37.42
N THR A 650 -6.79 -13.44 -38.69
CA THR A 650 -5.97 -13.19 -39.87
C THR A 650 -6.55 -12.05 -40.73
N THR A 651 -5.73 -11.54 -41.65
CA THR A 651 -6.09 -10.52 -42.66
C THR A 651 -7.19 -10.96 -43.62
N CYS A 652 -7.48 -12.26 -43.70
CA CYS A 652 -8.59 -12.81 -44.48
C CYS A 652 -9.91 -12.90 -43.69
N ASP A 653 -9.86 -12.74 -42.36
CA ASP A 653 -11.04 -12.87 -41.51
C ASP A 653 -11.88 -11.60 -41.52
N GLU A 654 -13.20 -11.78 -41.50
CA GLU A 654 -14.13 -10.67 -41.33
C GLU A 654 -14.28 -10.35 -39.83
N ILE A 655 -13.55 -9.34 -39.35
CA ILE A 655 -13.51 -8.97 -37.93
C ILE A 655 -14.74 -8.15 -37.54
N ASN A 656 -15.43 -8.60 -36.49
CA ASN A 656 -16.59 -7.95 -35.91
C ASN A 656 -16.21 -7.24 -34.61
N ALA A 657 -17.06 -6.32 -34.15
CA ALA A 657 -16.82 -5.66 -32.86
C ALA A 657 -16.76 -6.63 -31.66
N HIS A 658 -17.41 -7.80 -31.75
CA HIS A 658 -17.37 -8.84 -30.71
C HIS A 658 -16.03 -9.59 -30.66
N ASP A 659 -15.21 -9.50 -31.70
CA ASP A 659 -13.88 -10.12 -31.74
C ASP A 659 -12.83 -9.30 -30.96
N VAL A 660 -13.20 -8.07 -30.58
CA VAL A 660 -12.44 -7.18 -29.69
C VAL A 660 -12.72 -7.57 -28.24
N ILE A 661 -11.72 -8.12 -27.55
CA ILE A 661 -11.84 -8.63 -26.19
C ILE A 661 -11.49 -7.60 -25.10
N SER A 662 -10.97 -6.43 -25.50
CA SER A 662 -10.68 -5.30 -24.61
C SER A 662 -11.86 -4.98 -23.67
N VAL A 663 -11.62 -5.01 -22.37
CA VAL A 663 -12.60 -4.73 -21.32
C VAL A 663 -13.30 -3.38 -21.53
N PRO A 664 -12.59 -2.24 -21.66
CA PRO A 664 -13.25 -0.95 -21.86
C PRO A 664 -14.00 -0.87 -23.19
N PHE A 665 -13.48 -1.48 -24.27
CA PHE A 665 -14.17 -1.49 -25.57
C PHE A 665 -15.47 -2.28 -25.53
N ARG A 666 -15.48 -3.49 -24.96
CA ARG A 666 -16.69 -4.30 -24.84
C ARG A 666 -17.77 -3.61 -24.03
N SER A 667 -17.37 -2.93 -22.96
CA SER A 667 -18.26 -2.20 -22.07
C SER A 667 -18.96 -1.05 -22.79
N ILE A 668 -18.21 -0.20 -23.48
CA ILE A 668 -18.82 0.90 -24.25
C ILE A 668 -19.62 0.39 -25.45
N TRP A 669 -19.15 -0.67 -26.11
CA TRP A 669 -19.83 -1.26 -27.26
C TRP A 669 -21.20 -1.83 -26.87
N LYS A 670 -21.30 -2.48 -25.70
CA LYS A 670 -22.56 -2.95 -25.12
C LYS A 670 -23.55 -1.81 -24.94
N GLY A 671 -23.10 -0.64 -24.50
CA GLY A 671 -23.94 0.55 -24.38
C GLY A 671 -24.41 1.10 -25.73
N LEU A 672 -23.49 1.23 -26.69
CA LEU A 672 -23.78 1.72 -28.05
C LEU A 672 -24.77 0.81 -28.81
N THR A 673 -24.74 -0.50 -28.53
CA THR A 673 -25.59 -1.52 -29.17
C THR A 673 -26.78 -1.94 -28.31
N HIS A 674 -27.02 -1.26 -27.19
CA HIS A 674 -28.11 -1.58 -26.28
C HIS A 674 -29.47 -1.58 -27.02
N PRO A 675 -30.36 -2.57 -26.79
CA PRO A 675 -31.63 -2.70 -27.53
C PRO A 675 -32.54 -1.46 -27.50
N GLY A 676 -32.50 -0.68 -26.42
CA GLY A 676 -33.25 0.57 -26.34
C GLY A 676 -32.67 1.73 -27.16
N VAL A 677 -31.44 1.65 -27.64
CA VAL A 677 -30.76 2.72 -28.38
C VAL A 677 -31.02 2.55 -29.88
N ASN A 678 -31.81 3.45 -30.46
CA ASN A 678 -32.22 3.37 -31.86
C ASN A 678 -31.36 4.23 -32.80
N TRP A 679 -30.58 3.57 -33.66
CA TRP A 679 -29.73 4.22 -34.67
C TRP A 679 -30.46 4.54 -35.99
N SER A 680 -31.69 4.05 -36.18
CA SER A 680 -32.46 4.13 -37.43
C SER A 680 -33.45 5.30 -37.49
N SER A 681 -33.63 6.04 -36.39
CA SER A 681 -34.63 7.10 -36.27
C SER A 681 -34.40 8.24 -37.28
N THR A 682 -35.42 8.46 -38.11
CA THR A 682 -35.59 9.62 -38.98
C THR A 682 -36.47 10.62 -38.23
N ILE A 683 -35.99 11.86 -38.04
CA ILE A 683 -36.89 12.94 -37.61
C ILE A 683 -37.96 13.05 -38.70
N ALA A 684 -39.24 12.98 -38.31
CA ALA A 684 -40.37 13.18 -39.21
C ALA A 684 -40.40 14.63 -39.73
N VAL A 685 -39.52 14.96 -40.66
CA VAL A 685 -39.55 16.14 -41.51
C VAL A 685 -39.51 15.61 -42.93
N GLY A 686 -40.56 15.93 -43.71
CA GLY A 686 -40.95 15.24 -44.94
C GLY A 686 -39.80 14.73 -45.82
N ALA A 687 -40.00 13.52 -46.38
CA ALA A 687 -39.06 12.73 -47.16
C ALA A 687 -38.30 13.48 -48.28
N HIS A 688 -38.74 14.68 -48.65
CA HIS A 688 -38.09 15.54 -49.63
C HIS A 688 -36.81 16.23 -49.11
N ASN A 689 -36.71 16.56 -47.82
CA ASN A 689 -35.55 17.26 -47.24
C ASN A 689 -34.40 16.30 -46.83
N PHE A 690 -34.70 15.03 -46.58
CA PHE A 690 -33.68 14.02 -46.27
C PHE A 690 -32.86 13.63 -47.51
N MET A 691 -33.51 13.52 -48.68
CA MET A 691 -32.81 13.31 -49.96
C MET A 691 -31.87 14.48 -50.30
N SER A 692 -32.20 15.73 -49.96
CA SER A 692 -31.26 16.85 -50.16
C SER A 692 -30.04 16.81 -49.22
N LEU A 693 -30.17 16.26 -48.01
CA LEU A 693 -29.05 16.06 -47.08
C LEU A 693 -28.15 14.87 -47.50
N MET A 694 -28.72 13.84 -48.13
CA MET A 694 -27.97 12.73 -48.75
C MET A 694 -27.32 13.11 -50.09
N VAL A 695 -27.96 13.96 -50.90
CA VAL A 695 -27.43 14.45 -52.20
C VAL A 695 -26.37 15.54 -52.02
N GLY A 696 -26.37 16.25 -50.88
CA GLY A 696 -25.30 17.19 -50.48
C GLY A 696 -24.00 16.52 -50.01
N GLY A 697 -24.01 15.19 -49.80
CA GLY A 697 -22.81 14.39 -49.60
C GLY A 697 -22.17 14.03 -50.92
N THR A 698 -21.43 14.97 -51.52
CA THR A 698 -20.61 14.68 -52.72
C THR A 698 -19.74 13.45 -52.48
N LEU A 699 -19.82 12.49 -53.41
CA LEU A 699 -18.91 11.35 -53.58
C LEU A 699 -17.45 11.76 -53.29
N PRO A 700 -16.64 10.91 -52.64
CA PRO A 700 -15.24 11.25 -52.35
C PRO A 700 -14.51 11.52 -53.66
N ARG A 701 -14.06 12.76 -53.87
CA ARG A 701 -13.01 13.05 -54.84
C ARG A 701 -11.70 12.47 -54.29
N GLU A 702 -11.04 11.66 -55.11
CA GLU A 702 -9.71 11.10 -54.85
C GLU A 702 -8.76 12.16 -54.26
N GLY A 703 -8.10 11.84 -53.15
CA GLY A 703 -6.91 12.56 -52.66
C GLY A 703 -6.96 13.20 -51.26
N ARG A 704 -8.13 13.25 -50.59
CA ARG A 704 -8.24 13.57 -49.15
C ARG A 704 -9.36 12.72 -48.54
N LEU A 705 -9.00 11.60 -47.93
CA LEU A 705 -9.93 10.74 -47.17
C LEU A 705 -10.48 11.54 -45.99
N GLY A 706 -11.76 11.91 -46.04
CA GLY A 706 -12.48 12.45 -44.88
C GLY A 706 -12.64 11.36 -43.81
N GLY A 707 -12.15 11.63 -42.60
CA GLY A 707 -11.81 10.66 -41.54
C GLY A 707 -12.94 9.74 -41.05
N GLY A 708 -12.62 8.46 -40.94
CA GLY A 708 -13.43 7.42 -40.30
C GLY A 708 -13.27 7.42 -38.77
N SER A 709 -14.06 6.59 -38.07
CA SER A 709 -13.90 6.35 -36.63
C SER A 709 -12.81 5.31 -36.39
N TYR A 710 -12.03 5.43 -35.31
CA TYR A 710 -10.95 4.49 -34.98
C TYR A 710 -10.93 4.12 -33.49
N ALA A 711 -10.41 2.93 -33.19
CA ALA A 711 -10.23 2.42 -31.83
C ALA A 711 -8.83 1.82 -31.69
N LEU A 712 -8.03 2.31 -30.75
CA LEU A 712 -6.82 1.67 -30.29
C LEU A 712 -7.15 0.89 -29.03
N VAL A 713 -6.87 -0.41 -28.98
CA VAL A 713 -7.31 -1.28 -27.89
C VAL A 713 -6.19 -2.18 -27.40
N SER A 714 -6.07 -2.36 -26.10
CA SER A 714 -5.36 -3.46 -25.46
C SER A 714 -6.36 -4.21 -24.55
N HIS A 715 -5.92 -5.23 -23.80
CA HIS A 715 -6.80 -5.95 -22.88
C HIS A 715 -7.60 -5.03 -21.94
N ASP A 716 -6.98 -4.02 -21.34
CA ASP A 716 -7.58 -3.13 -20.32
C ASP A 716 -7.55 -1.64 -20.70
N TYR A 717 -7.00 -1.28 -21.87
CA TYR A 717 -6.96 0.10 -22.35
C TYR A 717 -7.72 0.25 -23.66
N MET A 718 -8.36 1.41 -23.84
CA MET A 718 -8.99 1.81 -25.09
C MET A 718 -8.87 3.31 -25.30
N ASN A 719 -8.45 3.70 -26.51
CA ASN A 719 -8.66 5.03 -27.05
C ASN A 719 -9.59 4.93 -28.27
N LEU A 720 -10.80 5.47 -28.16
CA LEU A 720 -11.86 5.36 -29.15
C LEU A 720 -12.28 6.75 -29.63
N SER A 721 -12.07 7.01 -30.91
CA SER A 721 -12.54 8.22 -31.59
C SER A 721 -13.66 7.86 -32.55
N MET A 722 -14.85 8.40 -32.28
CA MET A 722 -16.07 8.13 -33.01
C MET A 722 -16.60 9.39 -33.67
N ARG A 723 -16.90 9.25 -34.97
CA ARG A 723 -17.59 10.26 -35.77
C ARG A 723 -18.90 9.69 -36.31
N PHE A 724 -20.01 10.28 -35.90
CA PHE A 724 -21.35 9.88 -36.34
C PHE A 724 -22.19 11.09 -36.74
N GLY A 725 -22.36 11.28 -38.05
CA GLY A 725 -22.99 12.47 -38.62
C GLY A 725 -22.11 13.72 -38.41
N TYR A 726 -22.63 14.70 -37.68
CA TYR A 726 -21.94 15.97 -37.35
C TYR A 726 -21.31 15.99 -35.95
N HIS A 727 -21.34 14.87 -35.23
CA HIS A 727 -20.81 14.72 -33.88
C HIS A 727 -19.46 14.01 -33.88
N PHE A 728 -18.61 14.41 -32.94
CA PHE A 728 -17.28 13.85 -32.69
C PHE A 728 -17.17 13.55 -31.20
N ALA A 729 -16.72 12.33 -30.89
CA ALA A 729 -16.50 11.87 -29.53
C ALA A 729 -15.15 11.15 -29.44
N THR A 730 -14.26 11.59 -28.55
CA THR A 730 -13.00 10.91 -28.23
C THR A 730 -13.09 10.39 -26.80
N ILE A 731 -12.75 9.13 -26.59
CA ILE A 731 -12.88 8.43 -25.32
C ILE A 731 -11.58 7.73 -25.04
N ASP A 732 -10.99 8.00 -23.90
CA ASP A 732 -9.77 7.35 -23.44
C ASP A 732 -10.03 6.69 -22.10
N ALA A 733 -9.79 5.38 -22.02
CA ALA A 733 -10.18 4.58 -20.88
C ALA A 733 -9.10 3.56 -20.53
N LEU A 734 -8.71 3.54 -19.25
CA LEU A 734 -7.96 2.46 -18.63
C LEU A 734 -8.86 1.81 -17.58
N CYS A 735 -9.13 0.52 -17.75
CA CYS A 735 -10.06 -0.27 -16.96
C CYS A 735 -9.45 -1.64 -16.65
N GLY A 736 -8.63 -1.70 -15.61
CA GLY A 736 -7.98 -2.90 -15.10
C GLY A 736 -8.34 -3.21 -13.65
N GLU A 737 -7.64 -4.17 -13.06
CA GLU A 737 -7.90 -4.66 -11.68
C GLU A 737 -7.57 -3.65 -10.58
N ASP A 738 -6.70 -2.66 -10.86
CA ASP A 738 -6.27 -1.65 -9.89
C ASP A 738 -7.03 -0.35 -10.05
N SER A 739 -7.90 -0.07 -9.10
CA SER A 739 -8.77 1.09 -9.13
C SER A 739 -8.02 2.41 -9.14
N GLU A 740 -6.85 2.54 -8.49
CA GLU A 740 -6.15 3.83 -8.37
C GLU A 740 -5.72 4.43 -9.72
N HIS A 741 -5.51 3.57 -10.72
CA HIS A 741 -5.10 3.97 -12.06
C HIS A 741 -6.25 4.00 -13.07
N ASN A 742 -7.41 3.44 -12.72
CA ASN A 742 -8.53 3.37 -13.64
C ASN A 742 -9.09 4.77 -13.90
N TYR A 743 -9.29 5.09 -15.18
CA TYR A 743 -9.87 6.36 -15.60
C TYR A 743 -10.68 6.22 -16.88
N VAL A 744 -11.61 7.16 -17.07
CA VAL A 744 -12.31 7.41 -18.33
C VAL A 744 -12.32 8.91 -18.58
N ARG A 745 -11.78 9.34 -19.73
CA ARG A 745 -11.84 10.71 -20.24
C ARG A 745 -12.69 10.73 -21.50
N LEU A 746 -13.69 11.60 -21.54
CA LEU A 746 -14.53 11.86 -22.70
C LEU A 746 -14.30 13.30 -23.17
N GLN A 747 -14.15 13.46 -24.47
CA GLN A 747 -14.28 14.72 -25.17
C GLN A 747 -15.39 14.60 -26.22
N PHE A 748 -16.37 15.50 -26.22
CA PHE A 748 -17.48 15.46 -27.18
C PHE A 748 -17.82 16.85 -27.72
N ALA A 749 -17.91 16.96 -29.04
CA ALA A 749 -18.19 18.21 -29.75
C ALA A 749 -18.97 18.00 -31.06
N GLY A 750 -19.48 19.09 -31.63
CA GLY A 750 -20.13 19.11 -32.94
C GLY A 750 -21.66 19.01 -32.90
N GLY A 751 -22.31 19.08 -34.07
CA GLY A 751 -23.77 19.05 -34.22
C GLY A 751 -24.26 19.85 -35.42
N ALA A 752 -25.47 19.56 -35.89
CA ALA A 752 -26.10 20.25 -37.03
C ALA A 752 -27.18 21.25 -36.60
N GLY A 753 -27.55 21.25 -35.31
CA GLY A 753 -28.55 22.14 -34.73
C GLY A 753 -28.08 23.57 -34.52
N ALA A 754 -29.04 24.48 -34.31
CA ALA A 754 -28.78 25.85 -33.90
C ALA A 754 -28.00 25.88 -32.57
N TYR A 755 -27.24 26.95 -32.33
CA TYR A 755 -26.42 27.11 -31.12
C TYR A 755 -27.21 26.80 -29.84
N TYR A 756 -28.45 27.31 -29.74
CA TYR A 756 -29.34 27.05 -28.61
C TYR A 756 -29.64 25.56 -28.39
N GLY A 757 -29.93 24.80 -29.44
CA GLY A 757 -30.19 23.36 -29.35
C GLY A 757 -28.94 22.55 -28.98
N ARG A 758 -27.77 22.93 -29.52
CA ARG A 758 -26.48 22.35 -29.13
C ARG A 758 -26.17 22.57 -27.65
N SER A 759 -26.43 23.77 -27.12
CA SER A 759 -26.28 24.06 -25.69
C SER A 759 -27.19 23.19 -24.81
N LEU A 760 -28.46 23.01 -25.20
CA LEU A 760 -29.40 22.17 -24.45
C LEU A 760 -28.98 20.69 -24.43
N ARG A 761 -28.48 20.15 -25.55
CA ARG A 761 -27.95 18.78 -25.60
C ARG A 761 -26.73 18.61 -24.70
N ILE A 762 -25.80 19.57 -24.74
CA ILE A 762 -24.60 19.52 -23.89
C ILE A 762 -24.98 19.58 -22.41
N GLN A 763 -25.97 20.41 -22.06
CA GLN A 763 -26.51 20.44 -20.70
C GLN A 763 -27.14 19.09 -20.31
N TYR A 764 -27.89 18.44 -21.20
CA TYR A 764 -28.41 17.08 -20.98
C TYR A 764 -27.29 16.07 -20.74
N MET A 765 -26.26 16.07 -21.59
CA MET A 765 -25.10 15.17 -21.45
C MET A 765 -24.36 15.43 -20.13
N ALA A 766 -24.11 16.69 -19.78
CA ALA A 766 -23.47 17.06 -18.52
C ALA A 766 -24.29 16.59 -17.30
N ASN A 767 -25.62 16.75 -17.33
CA ASN A 767 -26.48 16.28 -16.25
C ASN A 767 -26.39 14.76 -16.05
N VAL A 768 -26.39 13.99 -17.13
CA VAL A 768 -26.25 12.53 -17.05
C VAL A 768 -24.84 12.14 -16.56
N LEU A 769 -23.79 12.73 -17.15
CA LEU A 769 -22.39 12.47 -16.79
C LEU A 769 -22.11 12.80 -15.32
N ASN A 770 -22.55 13.96 -14.83
CA ASN A 770 -22.40 14.34 -13.42
C ASN A 770 -23.13 13.34 -12.49
N ARG A 771 -24.30 12.83 -12.88
CA ARG A 771 -25.05 11.84 -12.09
C ARG A 771 -24.41 10.45 -12.14
N LEU A 772 -23.64 10.14 -13.18
CA LEU A 772 -22.76 8.96 -13.26
C LEU A 772 -21.44 9.15 -12.51
N GLY A 773 -21.17 10.33 -11.94
CA GLY A 773 -19.97 10.61 -11.16
C GLY A 773 -18.81 11.24 -11.94
N PHE A 774 -19.00 11.59 -13.22
CA PHE A 774 -17.97 12.30 -13.99
C PHE A 774 -17.87 13.77 -13.55
N GLU A 775 -16.65 14.28 -13.49
CA GLU A 775 -16.38 15.71 -13.44
C GLU A 775 -16.46 16.29 -14.86
N THR A 776 -17.30 17.30 -15.07
CA THR A 776 -17.56 17.87 -16.41
C THR A 776 -17.13 19.33 -16.54
N THR A 777 -16.50 19.67 -17.66
CA THR A 777 -16.11 21.04 -18.04
C THR A 777 -16.75 21.39 -19.38
N LEU A 778 -17.42 22.55 -19.46
CA LEU A 778 -18.13 23.02 -20.65
C LEU A 778 -17.39 24.20 -21.29
N LYS A 779 -17.04 24.07 -22.57
CA LYS A 779 -16.38 25.13 -23.37
C LYS A 779 -17.15 25.36 -24.67
N GLY A 780 -18.14 26.24 -24.64
CA GLY A 780 -18.96 26.54 -25.82
C GLY A 780 -19.85 25.35 -26.22
N ASP A 781 -19.55 24.69 -27.33
CA ASP A 781 -20.23 23.45 -27.77
C ASP A 781 -19.40 22.17 -27.56
N LEU A 782 -18.32 22.27 -26.79
CA LEU A 782 -17.48 21.17 -26.34
C LEU A 782 -17.79 20.80 -24.88
N ILE A 783 -17.92 19.51 -24.62
CA ILE A 783 -17.91 18.93 -23.27
C ILE A 783 -16.67 18.06 -23.09
N GLU A 784 -15.96 18.32 -22.00
CA GLU A 784 -14.87 17.47 -21.49
C GLU A 784 -15.37 16.84 -20.19
N ALA A 785 -15.17 15.55 -20.01
CA ALA A 785 -15.59 14.83 -18.82
C ALA A 785 -14.54 13.82 -18.38
N ALA A 786 -14.32 13.68 -17.07
CA ALA A 786 -13.37 12.73 -16.51
C ALA A 786 -13.98 11.96 -15.33
N LEU A 787 -13.66 10.68 -15.24
CA LEU A 787 -14.01 9.80 -14.13
C LEU A 787 -12.75 9.01 -13.77
N ASN A 788 -12.39 8.97 -12.48
CA ASN A 788 -11.15 8.34 -12.02
C ASN A 788 -11.43 7.46 -10.80
N ARG A 789 -10.54 6.50 -10.52
CA ARG A 789 -10.46 5.76 -9.25
C ARG A 789 -11.66 4.86 -8.93
N LEU A 790 -12.21 4.19 -9.94
CA LEU A 790 -13.24 3.16 -9.73
C LEU A 790 -12.66 1.76 -9.94
N ASP A 791 -13.18 0.79 -9.19
CA ASP A 791 -12.94 -0.63 -9.44
C ASP A 791 -13.43 -1.03 -10.84
N GLN A 792 -12.87 -2.11 -11.39
CA GLN A 792 -13.13 -2.55 -12.77
C GLN A 792 -14.64 -2.68 -13.08
N GLY A 793 -15.41 -3.35 -12.21
CA GLY A 793 -16.85 -3.57 -12.42
C GLY A 793 -17.67 -2.27 -12.55
N PRO A 794 -17.62 -1.35 -11.57
CA PRO A 794 -18.24 -0.03 -11.67
C PRO A 794 -17.75 0.80 -12.88
N MET A 795 -16.49 0.64 -13.29
CA MET A 795 -15.95 1.30 -14.47
C MET A 795 -16.57 0.76 -15.77
N GLU A 796 -16.72 -0.56 -15.88
CA GLU A 796 -17.42 -1.21 -17.00
C GLU A 796 -18.88 -0.75 -17.09
N GLU A 797 -19.59 -0.63 -15.96
CA GLU A 797 -20.96 -0.11 -15.91
C GLU A 797 -21.03 1.36 -16.37
N SER A 798 -20.09 2.20 -15.93
CA SER A 798 -20.00 3.60 -16.34
C SER A 798 -19.74 3.74 -17.84
N LEU A 799 -18.89 2.89 -18.42
CA LEU A 799 -18.63 2.83 -19.86
C LEU A 799 -19.84 2.34 -20.66
N ASP A 800 -20.61 1.36 -20.15
CA ASP A 800 -21.89 0.93 -20.74
C ASP A 800 -22.88 2.12 -20.79
N GLN A 801 -23.09 2.81 -19.66
CA GLN A 801 -23.96 3.99 -19.62
C GLN A 801 -23.46 5.11 -20.53
N LEU A 802 -22.15 5.34 -20.62
CA LEU A 802 -21.53 6.30 -21.53
C LEU A 802 -21.86 5.97 -22.99
N GLY A 803 -21.76 4.70 -23.38
CA GLY A 803 -22.15 4.25 -24.72
C GLY A 803 -23.61 4.52 -25.04
N ARG A 804 -24.52 4.28 -24.10
CA ARG A 804 -25.96 4.59 -24.24
C ARG A 804 -26.19 6.09 -24.39
N LEU A 805 -25.51 6.90 -23.59
CA LEU A 805 -25.62 8.36 -23.64
C LEU A 805 -25.19 8.90 -25.01
N LEU A 806 -24.07 8.42 -25.54
CA LEU A 806 -23.60 8.82 -26.86
C LEU A 806 -24.60 8.46 -27.96
N GLY A 807 -25.16 7.25 -27.93
CA GLY A 807 -26.16 6.81 -28.89
C GLY A 807 -27.45 7.65 -28.87
N THR A 808 -27.93 8.00 -27.68
CA THR A 808 -29.16 8.81 -27.51
C THR A 808 -28.98 10.30 -27.83
N SER A 809 -27.75 10.82 -27.82
CA SER A 809 -27.47 12.26 -28.00
C SER A 809 -27.57 12.78 -29.44
N ARG A 810 -27.55 11.90 -30.45
CA ARG A 810 -27.26 12.20 -31.88
C ARG A 810 -28.13 13.27 -32.57
N LEU A 811 -29.38 13.47 -32.17
CA LEU A 811 -30.31 14.42 -32.84
C LEU A 811 -31.01 15.36 -31.86
N LEU A 812 -30.60 15.32 -30.58
CA LEU A 812 -31.22 16.13 -29.55
C LEU A 812 -30.96 17.63 -29.77
N ASP A 813 -29.86 18.00 -30.41
CA ASP A 813 -29.55 19.38 -30.78
C ASP A 813 -30.54 19.99 -31.80
N MET A 814 -31.30 19.15 -32.50
CA MET A 814 -32.37 19.56 -33.43
C MET A 814 -33.78 19.37 -32.84
N ALA A 815 -33.94 18.47 -31.87
CA ALA A 815 -35.23 18.10 -31.29
C ALA A 815 -35.60 18.91 -30.03
N LEU A 816 -34.61 19.32 -29.22
CA LEU A 816 -34.82 20.05 -27.98
C LEU A 816 -35.27 21.49 -28.22
N LYS A 817 -36.34 21.90 -27.54
CA LYS A 817 -36.94 23.24 -27.70
C LYS A 817 -36.75 24.14 -26.48
N ASN A 818 -36.55 23.58 -25.28
CA ASN A 818 -36.35 24.34 -24.05
C ASN A 818 -35.66 23.52 -22.95
N ALA A 819 -35.16 24.21 -21.92
CA ALA A 819 -34.44 23.62 -20.78
C ALA A 819 -35.29 22.69 -19.90
N LYS A 820 -36.61 22.89 -19.80
CA LYS A 820 -37.49 22.01 -19.01
C LYS A 820 -37.54 20.58 -19.56
N GLN A 821 -37.35 20.42 -20.87
CA GLN A 821 -37.24 19.09 -21.49
C GLN A 821 -35.96 18.38 -21.06
N VAL A 822 -34.87 19.11 -20.76
CA VAL A 822 -33.58 18.50 -20.39
C VAL A 822 -33.66 17.74 -19.07
N GLU A 823 -34.29 18.32 -18.04
CA GLU A 823 -34.44 17.66 -16.73
C GLU A 823 -35.24 16.34 -16.84
N GLY A 824 -36.37 16.37 -17.55
CA GLY A 824 -37.18 15.17 -17.75
C GLY A 824 -36.44 14.07 -18.53
N LEU A 825 -35.63 14.44 -19.52
CA LEU A 825 -34.83 13.49 -20.28
C LEU A 825 -33.71 12.86 -19.46
N THR A 826 -33.10 13.61 -18.55
CA THR A 826 -32.10 13.05 -17.64
C THR A 826 -32.73 11.94 -16.79
N ASP A 827 -33.93 12.13 -16.24
CA ASP A 827 -34.61 11.09 -15.48
C ASP A 827 -35.07 9.91 -16.35
N ASP A 828 -35.56 10.18 -17.56
CA ASP A 828 -35.95 9.16 -18.52
C ASP A 828 -34.76 8.24 -18.91
N PHE A 829 -33.56 8.80 -19.04
CA PHE A 829 -32.33 8.04 -19.30
C PHE A 829 -32.07 6.98 -18.22
N PHE A 830 -32.11 7.37 -16.94
CA PHE A 830 -31.90 6.43 -15.81
C PHE A 830 -33.08 5.47 -15.59
N GLN A 831 -34.25 5.76 -16.17
CA GLN A 831 -35.39 4.84 -16.22
C GLN A 831 -35.34 3.87 -17.42
N GLY A 832 -34.25 3.88 -18.20
CA GLY A 832 -34.08 3.00 -19.36
C GLY A 832 -34.89 3.40 -20.60
N LYS A 833 -35.38 4.66 -20.67
CA LYS A 833 -36.10 5.20 -21.82
C LYS A 833 -35.13 5.90 -22.78
N TYR A 834 -34.50 5.11 -23.63
CA TYR A 834 -33.47 5.60 -24.54
C TYR A 834 -34.00 6.08 -25.91
N ASP A 835 -35.23 5.76 -26.29
CA ASP A 835 -35.85 6.28 -27.52
C ASP A 835 -36.51 7.64 -27.27
N ILE A 836 -35.69 8.69 -27.29
CA ILE A 836 -36.10 10.05 -26.91
C ILE A 836 -36.86 10.78 -28.03
N LEU A 837 -36.72 10.33 -29.28
CA LEU A 837 -37.16 11.08 -30.46
C LEU A 837 -38.52 10.63 -30.99
N GLU A 838 -38.97 9.41 -30.65
CA GLU A 838 -40.29 8.93 -31.04
C GLU A 838 -41.39 9.43 -30.07
N PRO A 839 -42.57 9.85 -30.59
CA PRO A 839 -43.68 10.26 -29.75
C PRO A 839 -44.21 9.08 -28.92
N VAL A 840 -44.51 9.34 -27.64
CA VAL A 840 -45.09 8.33 -26.74
C VAL A 840 -46.42 7.83 -27.30
N ARG A 841 -46.50 6.53 -27.56
CA ARG A 841 -47.69 5.82 -28.03
C ARG A 841 -48.35 5.07 -26.88
N GLU A 842 -49.59 5.44 -26.52
CA GLU A 842 -50.35 4.74 -25.47
C GLU A 842 -50.65 3.27 -25.84
N ASP A 843 -50.82 3.01 -27.13
CA ASP A 843 -51.09 1.67 -27.67
C ASP A 843 -49.84 0.78 -27.75
N ALA A 844 -48.63 1.29 -27.55
CA ALA A 844 -47.41 0.49 -27.64
C ALA A 844 -47.18 -0.41 -26.40
N PRO A 845 -46.64 -1.64 -26.55
CA PRO A 845 -46.30 -2.52 -25.43
C PRO A 845 -45.09 -1.97 -24.64
N GLY A 846 -45.34 -1.47 -23.42
CA GLY A 846 -44.33 -0.78 -22.60
C GLY A 846 -43.20 -1.66 -22.05
N ASN A 847 -43.38 -2.98 -22.00
CA ASN A 847 -42.39 -3.95 -21.50
C ASN A 847 -41.39 -4.39 -22.59
N PHE A 848 -41.42 -3.74 -23.76
CA PHE A 848 -40.57 -4.09 -24.90
C PHE A 848 -39.80 -2.87 -25.40
N HIS A 849 -38.59 -3.11 -25.91
CA HIS A 849 -37.90 -2.23 -26.84
C HIS A 849 -38.38 -2.57 -28.26
N LEU A 850 -39.00 -1.60 -28.94
CA LEU A 850 -39.63 -1.81 -30.24
C LEU A 850 -38.64 -1.48 -31.36
N ILE A 851 -38.20 -2.51 -32.08
CA ILE A 851 -37.29 -2.41 -33.22
C ILE A 851 -38.11 -2.59 -34.48
N THR A 852 -38.55 -1.46 -35.05
CA THR A 852 -39.36 -1.35 -36.27
C THR A 852 -40.71 -2.10 -36.22
N GLY A 853 -41.61 -1.75 -37.15
CA GLY A 853 -42.96 -2.33 -37.25
C GLY A 853 -44.00 -1.74 -36.30
N ASN A 854 -45.27 -2.09 -36.55
CA ASN A 854 -46.42 -1.52 -35.85
C ASN A 854 -46.91 -2.44 -34.73
N TRP A 855 -46.30 -2.32 -33.55
CA TRP A 855 -46.63 -3.12 -32.36
C TRP A 855 -47.68 -2.41 -31.50
N LYS A 856 -48.77 -3.12 -31.17
CA LYS A 856 -49.92 -2.60 -30.43
C LYS A 856 -50.34 -3.55 -29.31
N LYS A 857 -50.69 -3.02 -28.15
CA LYS A 857 -51.45 -3.72 -27.10
C LYS A 857 -52.85 -3.99 -27.61
N LYS A 858 -53.33 -5.21 -27.41
CA LYS A 858 -54.71 -5.60 -27.76
C LYS A 858 -55.28 -6.47 -26.65
N THR A 859 -56.56 -6.32 -26.36
CA THR A 859 -57.27 -7.18 -25.41
C THR A 859 -58.36 -7.94 -26.15
N MET A 860 -58.38 -9.26 -26.01
CA MET A 860 -59.48 -10.13 -26.45
C MET A 860 -59.90 -10.98 -25.25
N ASP A 861 -61.21 -11.07 -25.00
CA ASP A 861 -61.78 -11.90 -23.92
C ASP A 861 -61.08 -11.69 -22.55
N ALA A 862 -60.86 -10.43 -22.18
CA ALA A 862 -60.15 -10.00 -20.96
C ALA A 862 -58.66 -10.44 -20.86
N THR A 863 -58.08 -11.00 -21.92
CA THR A 863 -56.68 -11.45 -21.96
C THR A 863 -55.80 -10.42 -22.67
N PRO A 864 -54.69 -9.95 -22.07
CA PRO A 864 -53.77 -9.02 -22.71
C PRO A 864 -52.92 -9.71 -23.78
N MET A 865 -52.73 -9.03 -24.90
CA MET A 865 -52.04 -9.55 -26.08
C MET A 865 -51.21 -8.45 -26.76
N ILE A 866 -50.26 -8.89 -27.58
CA ILE A 866 -49.47 -8.01 -28.44
C ILE A 866 -49.81 -8.33 -29.89
N LEU A 867 -50.25 -7.32 -30.63
CA LEU A 867 -50.48 -7.39 -32.07
C LEU A 867 -49.32 -6.72 -32.78
N GLN A 868 -48.69 -7.43 -33.72
CA GLN A 868 -47.95 -6.77 -34.78
C GLN A 868 -48.83 -6.68 -36.02
N ASP A 869 -49.02 -5.46 -36.51
CA ASP A 869 -49.93 -5.13 -37.59
C ASP A 869 -49.17 -4.81 -38.88
N GLY A 870 -48.90 -5.82 -39.70
CA GLY A 870 -48.25 -5.69 -41.01
C GLY A 870 -49.16 -5.24 -42.15
N SER A 871 -50.42 -4.91 -41.89
CA SER A 871 -51.39 -4.59 -42.94
C SER A 871 -51.00 -3.35 -43.78
N ASP A 872 -50.37 -2.35 -43.15
CA ASP A 872 -49.91 -1.12 -43.81
C ASP A 872 -48.79 -1.38 -44.84
N PHE A 873 -48.02 -2.46 -44.70
CA PHE A 873 -46.97 -2.85 -45.67
C PHE A 873 -47.56 -3.12 -47.07
N SER A 874 -48.80 -3.61 -47.12
CA SER A 874 -49.52 -3.89 -48.36
C SER A 874 -49.89 -2.64 -49.16
N SER A 875 -49.93 -1.47 -48.52
CA SER A 875 -50.21 -0.19 -49.20
C SER A 875 -49.03 0.33 -50.03
N TRP A 876 -47.79 -0.02 -49.63
CA TRP A 876 -46.56 0.34 -50.34
C TRP A 876 -46.33 -0.57 -51.56
N ILE A 877 -46.71 -1.84 -51.49
CA ILE A 877 -46.53 -2.81 -52.57
C ILE A 877 -47.91 -3.26 -53.08
N THR A 878 -48.40 -2.68 -54.19
CA THR A 878 -49.64 -3.16 -54.81
C THR A 878 -49.54 -4.65 -55.13
N ALA A 879 -50.53 -5.45 -54.70
CA ALA A 879 -50.55 -6.91 -54.83
C ALA A 879 -50.32 -7.45 -56.27
N GLY A 880 -50.55 -6.62 -57.30
CA GLY A 880 -50.25 -6.96 -58.69
C GLY A 880 -48.75 -6.92 -59.03
N VAL A 881 -47.98 -6.04 -58.40
CA VAL A 881 -46.54 -5.86 -58.67
C VAL A 881 -45.70 -6.96 -57.99
N SER A 882 -46.07 -7.39 -56.78
CA SER A 882 -45.39 -8.51 -56.10
C SER A 882 -45.59 -9.84 -56.81
N LYS A 883 -46.81 -10.13 -57.29
CA LYS A 883 -47.10 -11.31 -58.11
C LYS A 883 -46.35 -11.30 -59.45
N ALA A 884 -46.28 -10.13 -60.11
CA ALA A 884 -45.54 -9.98 -61.35
C ALA A 884 -44.02 -10.13 -61.15
N MET A 885 -43.45 -9.57 -60.08
CA MET A 885 -42.01 -9.71 -59.78
C MET A 885 -41.62 -11.13 -59.33
N MET A 886 -42.46 -11.85 -58.58
CA MET A 886 -42.21 -13.27 -58.26
C MET A 886 -42.16 -14.14 -59.51
N LEU A 887 -43.04 -13.90 -60.48
CA LEU A 887 -43.09 -14.61 -61.76
C LEU A 887 -41.86 -14.34 -62.64
N VAL A 888 -41.22 -13.16 -62.54
CA VAL A 888 -40.07 -12.76 -63.36
C VAL A 888 -38.72 -13.11 -62.70
N MET A 889 -38.60 -13.07 -61.36
CA MET A 889 -37.31 -13.23 -60.66
C MET A 889 -37.12 -14.55 -59.89
N GLY A 890 -38.15 -15.36 -59.67
CA GLY A 890 -38.00 -16.67 -59.00
C GLY A 890 -37.24 -16.60 -57.66
N LYS A 891 -36.36 -17.57 -57.38
CA LYS A 891 -35.55 -17.64 -56.12
C LYS A 891 -34.71 -16.38 -55.83
N ARG A 892 -34.42 -15.53 -56.84
CA ARG A 892 -33.66 -14.28 -56.67
C ARG A 892 -34.47 -13.13 -56.06
N TYR A 893 -35.79 -13.27 -55.95
CA TYR A 893 -36.61 -12.25 -55.27
C TYR A 893 -36.33 -12.19 -53.76
N GLN A 894 -36.08 -13.35 -53.11
CA GLN A 894 -35.64 -13.37 -51.71
C GLN A 894 -34.23 -12.77 -51.56
N GLU A 895 -33.29 -13.11 -52.44
CA GLU A 895 -31.93 -12.53 -52.44
C GLU A 895 -31.92 -11.00 -52.73
N PHE A 896 -32.90 -10.49 -53.48
CA PHE A 896 -33.08 -9.06 -53.73
C PHE A 896 -33.63 -8.33 -52.50
N LEU A 897 -34.61 -8.92 -51.80
CA LEU A 897 -35.13 -8.39 -50.53
C LEU A 897 -34.07 -8.44 -49.43
N ASP A 898 -33.21 -9.46 -49.42
CA ASP A 898 -32.09 -9.61 -48.47
C ASP A 898 -30.96 -8.58 -48.73
N ASN A 899 -30.94 -7.91 -49.90
CA ASN A 899 -29.94 -6.89 -50.27
C ASN A 899 -30.43 -5.44 -50.14
N ILE A 900 -31.74 -5.19 -50.02
CA ILE A 900 -32.30 -3.87 -49.69
C ILE A 900 -32.27 -3.74 -48.16
N GLY A 901 -31.61 -2.70 -47.63
CA GLY A 901 -31.38 -2.49 -46.20
C GLY A 901 -32.48 -3.02 -45.26
N ALA A 902 -32.17 -4.12 -44.58
CA ALA A 902 -33.10 -5.09 -43.99
C ALA A 902 -34.00 -4.59 -42.83
N TYR A 903 -33.87 -3.33 -42.40
CA TYR A 903 -34.46 -2.85 -41.15
C TYR A 903 -36.00 -2.83 -41.12
N HIS A 904 -36.63 -2.63 -42.27
CA HIS A 904 -38.10 -2.56 -42.36
C HIS A 904 -38.78 -3.90 -42.65
N TYR A 905 -38.01 -4.96 -42.91
CA TYR A 905 -38.55 -6.25 -43.36
C TYR A 905 -38.81 -7.26 -42.22
N PHE A 906 -38.16 -7.07 -41.07
CA PHE A 906 -38.24 -7.96 -39.91
C PHE A 906 -38.60 -7.19 -38.63
N PRO A 907 -39.89 -6.88 -38.39
CA PRO A 907 -40.31 -6.28 -37.14
C PRO A 907 -39.89 -7.13 -35.94
N MET A 908 -39.33 -6.49 -34.92
CA MET A 908 -38.89 -7.15 -33.69
C MET A 908 -39.29 -6.33 -32.46
N ALA A 909 -39.76 -7.01 -31.41
CA ALA A 909 -39.98 -6.41 -30.10
C ALA A 909 -39.15 -7.19 -29.07
N ILE A 910 -38.12 -6.55 -28.51
CA ILE A 910 -37.21 -7.17 -27.55
C ILE A 910 -37.76 -6.96 -26.15
N ALA A 911 -37.94 -8.02 -25.37
CA ALA A 911 -38.43 -7.90 -24.00
C ALA A 911 -37.39 -7.17 -23.13
N LYS A 912 -37.86 -6.25 -22.29
CA LYS A 912 -37.01 -5.60 -21.29
C LYS A 912 -36.57 -6.63 -20.25
N ASP A 913 -35.37 -6.46 -19.70
CA ASP A 913 -34.81 -7.30 -18.63
C ASP A 913 -34.76 -8.80 -18.95
N SER A 914 -34.69 -9.15 -20.25
CA SER A 914 -34.78 -10.54 -20.73
C SER A 914 -33.43 -11.16 -21.13
N HIS A 915 -32.31 -10.60 -20.65
CA HIS A 915 -30.99 -11.08 -21.01
C HIS A 915 -30.72 -12.44 -20.37
N MET A 916 -30.34 -13.46 -21.17
CA MET A 916 -30.07 -14.81 -20.68
C MET A 916 -28.90 -15.48 -21.42
N THR A 917 -28.12 -16.25 -20.69
CA THR A 917 -27.10 -17.17 -21.20
C THR A 917 -27.65 -18.58 -21.32
N ASP A 918 -28.12 -19.15 -20.21
CA ASP A 918 -28.79 -20.45 -20.15
C ASP A 918 -30.21 -20.29 -19.61
N GLY A 919 -31.19 -20.86 -20.31
CA GLY A 919 -32.58 -20.68 -19.93
C GLY A 919 -33.59 -21.26 -20.89
N THR A 920 -34.87 -21.02 -20.60
CA THR A 920 -35.95 -21.33 -21.53
C THR A 920 -36.78 -20.09 -21.81
N ALA A 921 -37.29 -19.98 -23.03
CA ALA A 921 -38.23 -18.93 -23.40
C ALA A 921 -39.38 -19.53 -24.22
N ARG A 922 -40.61 -19.09 -23.96
CA ARG A 922 -41.83 -19.60 -24.61
C ARG A 922 -42.77 -18.47 -24.94
N VAL A 923 -43.52 -18.61 -26.03
CA VAL A 923 -44.54 -17.65 -26.44
C VAL A 923 -45.62 -18.34 -27.25
N ARG A 924 -46.87 -17.91 -27.08
CA ARG A 924 -47.98 -18.32 -27.95
C ARG A 924 -48.12 -17.35 -29.10
N VAL A 925 -48.20 -17.89 -30.31
CA VAL A 925 -48.27 -17.15 -31.57
C VAL A 925 -49.52 -17.57 -32.31
N LYS A 926 -50.29 -16.59 -32.80
CA LYS A 926 -51.50 -16.80 -33.59
C LYS A 926 -51.41 -16.02 -34.90
N PRO A 927 -51.08 -16.69 -36.02
CA PRO A 927 -51.10 -16.08 -37.34
C PRO A 927 -52.52 -15.72 -37.75
N LEU A 928 -52.76 -14.48 -38.18
CA LEU A 928 -54.09 -14.01 -38.62
C LEU A 928 -54.18 -13.84 -40.14
N SER A 929 -53.23 -13.13 -40.74
CA SER A 929 -53.20 -12.81 -42.17
C SER A 929 -51.81 -12.38 -42.63
N GLY A 930 -51.61 -12.34 -43.95
CA GLY A 930 -50.38 -11.89 -44.61
C GLY A 930 -50.35 -12.38 -46.06
N ILE A 931 -49.70 -11.64 -46.96
CA ILE A 931 -49.77 -11.87 -48.42
C ILE A 931 -48.52 -12.59 -48.92
N ILE A 932 -47.36 -12.16 -48.46
CA ILE A 932 -46.04 -12.71 -48.78
C ILE A 932 -45.67 -13.76 -47.73
N ASP A 933 -45.99 -13.50 -46.46
CA ASP A 933 -45.71 -14.41 -45.36
C ASP A 933 -46.76 -14.33 -44.24
N GLN A 934 -46.86 -15.40 -43.46
CA GLN A 934 -47.67 -15.48 -42.24
C GLN A 934 -46.81 -16.09 -41.13
N ALA A 935 -45.68 -15.45 -40.88
CA ALA A 935 -44.66 -15.93 -39.96
C ALA A 935 -44.65 -15.14 -38.66
N GLY A 936 -44.66 -15.88 -37.55
CA GLY A 936 -44.44 -15.34 -36.21
C GLY A 936 -43.51 -16.26 -35.43
N GLY A 937 -42.67 -15.69 -34.59
CA GLY A 937 -41.65 -16.46 -33.90
C GLY A 937 -41.07 -15.79 -32.67
N LEU A 938 -40.19 -16.53 -32.02
CA LEU A 938 -39.41 -16.12 -30.87
C LEU A 938 -37.98 -15.80 -31.33
N ALA A 939 -37.53 -14.57 -31.07
CA ALA A 939 -36.13 -14.20 -31.19
C ALA A 939 -35.42 -14.43 -29.86
N PHE A 940 -34.18 -14.92 -29.90
CA PHE A 940 -33.39 -15.22 -28.71
C PHE A 940 -31.89 -15.11 -29.00
N ALA A 941 -31.08 -15.08 -27.94
CA ALA A 941 -29.63 -14.78 -28.02
C ALA A 941 -29.36 -13.51 -28.84
N ILE A 942 -30.19 -12.48 -28.63
CA ILE A 942 -30.11 -11.21 -29.33
C ILE A 942 -28.96 -10.40 -28.72
N ARG A 943 -27.82 -10.35 -29.42
CA ARG A 943 -26.64 -9.58 -28.99
C ARG A 943 -26.69 -8.15 -29.49
N ASP A 944 -27.10 -8.00 -30.74
CA ASP A 944 -27.36 -6.74 -31.42
C ASP A 944 -28.39 -6.98 -32.53
N TRP A 945 -28.85 -5.92 -33.20
CA TRP A 945 -29.91 -6.03 -34.21
C TRP A 945 -29.50 -6.80 -35.48
N GLY A 946 -28.21 -7.09 -35.67
CA GLY A 946 -27.70 -7.88 -36.79
C GLY A 946 -27.39 -9.33 -36.43
N ASN A 947 -27.30 -9.65 -35.13
CA ASN A 947 -26.79 -10.92 -34.64
C ASN A 947 -27.72 -11.53 -33.58
N TYR A 948 -28.57 -12.47 -34.02
CA TYR A 948 -29.57 -13.14 -33.17
C TYR A 948 -30.09 -14.44 -33.80
N PHE A 949 -30.79 -15.25 -33.02
CA PHE A 949 -31.49 -16.44 -33.51
C PHE A 949 -33.00 -16.24 -33.51
N VAL A 950 -33.70 -16.93 -34.41
CA VAL A 950 -35.16 -16.92 -34.48
C VAL A 950 -35.69 -18.33 -34.68
N PHE A 951 -36.57 -18.76 -33.79
CA PHE A 951 -37.41 -19.94 -34.02
C PHE A 951 -38.81 -19.47 -34.41
N ARG A 952 -39.22 -19.74 -35.66
CA ARG A 952 -40.48 -19.24 -36.23
C ARG A 952 -41.33 -20.31 -36.88
N ILE A 953 -42.64 -20.16 -36.80
CA ILE A 953 -43.62 -20.92 -37.57
C ILE A 953 -44.12 -20.07 -38.75
N ASN A 954 -44.52 -20.71 -39.84
CA ASN A 954 -45.14 -20.06 -41.00
C ASN A 954 -46.41 -20.80 -41.43
N ALA A 955 -47.54 -20.10 -41.39
CA ALA A 955 -48.84 -20.67 -41.75
C ALA A 955 -49.07 -20.79 -43.27
N LEU A 956 -48.38 -19.98 -44.08
CA LEU A 956 -48.50 -20.00 -45.54
C LEU A 956 -47.63 -21.09 -46.18
N GLU A 957 -46.42 -21.28 -45.66
CA GLU A 957 -45.47 -22.29 -46.17
C GLU A 957 -45.54 -23.64 -45.44
N HIS A 958 -46.34 -23.74 -44.37
CA HIS A 958 -46.46 -24.94 -43.52
C HIS A 958 -45.11 -25.49 -43.05
N ASN A 959 -44.30 -24.62 -42.43
CA ASN A 959 -43.00 -25.01 -41.88
C ASN A 959 -42.68 -24.27 -40.57
N ALA A 960 -41.80 -24.86 -39.77
CA ALA A 960 -41.05 -24.19 -38.71
C ALA A 960 -39.56 -24.18 -39.07
N ILE A 961 -38.90 -23.06 -38.81
CA ILE A 961 -37.50 -22.86 -39.15
C ILE A 961 -36.77 -22.19 -38.00
N LEU A 962 -35.57 -22.69 -37.72
CA LEU A 962 -34.56 -22.01 -36.92
C LEU A 962 -33.63 -21.23 -37.85
N PHE A 963 -33.68 -19.90 -37.76
CA PHE A 963 -32.75 -19.00 -38.43
C PHE A 963 -31.67 -18.50 -37.48
N GLU A 964 -30.49 -18.29 -38.04
CA GLU A 964 -29.43 -17.47 -37.45
C GLU A 964 -29.22 -16.23 -38.31
N PHE A 965 -29.26 -15.06 -37.69
CA PHE A 965 -28.86 -13.81 -38.33
C PHE A 965 -27.40 -13.53 -37.96
N ARG A 966 -26.55 -13.38 -38.98
CA ARG A 966 -25.14 -12.99 -38.85
C ARG A 966 -24.93 -11.68 -39.59
N ASN A 967 -24.65 -10.60 -38.86
CA ASN A 967 -24.44 -9.25 -39.39
C ASN A 967 -25.57 -8.81 -40.35
N GLY A 968 -26.81 -9.06 -39.95
CA GLY A 968 -28.03 -8.74 -40.70
C GLY A 968 -28.36 -9.72 -41.83
N ARG A 969 -27.48 -10.70 -42.12
CA ARG A 969 -27.75 -11.75 -43.11
C ARG A 969 -28.41 -12.95 -42.44
N ARG A 970 -29.56 -13.35 -42.96
CA ARG A 970 -30.30 -14.52 -42.49
C ARG A 970 -29.70 -15.81 -43.06
N VAL A 971 -29.45 -16.78 -42.20
CA VAL A 971 -29.01 -18.14 -42.56
C VAL A 971 -29.98 -19.15 -41.97
N GLU A 972 -30.47 -20.06 -42.80
CA GLU A 972 -31.30 -21.19 -42.37
C GLU A 972 -30.42 -22.26 -41.73
N ARG A 973 -30.74 -22.68 -40.49
CA ARG A 973 -30.01 -23.74 -39.78
C ARG A 973 -30.75 -25.06 -39.85
N VAL A 974 -32.00 -25.06 -39.41
CA VAL A 974 -32.83 -26.27 -39.39
C VAL A 974 -34.23 -25.92 -39.83
N ARG A 975 -34.79 -26.73 -40.73
CA ARG A 975 -36.16 -26.62 -41.22
C ARG A 975 -36.93 -27.90 -40.92
N PHE A 976 -38.18 -27.72 -40.52
CA PHE A 976 -39.12 -28.80 -40.27
C PHE A 976 -40.46 -28.47 -40.92
N ASP A 977 -40.92 -29.30 -41.85
CA ASP A 977 -42.22 -29.10 -42.50
C ASP A 977 -43.35 -29.58 -41.57
N LEU A 978 -44.30 -28.71 -41.24
CA LEU A 978 -45.42 -29.02 -40.35
C LEU A 978 -46.63 -28.14 -40.66
N GLN A 979 -47.82 -28.73 -40.52
CA GLN A 979 -49.06 -28.00 -40.80
C GLN A 979 -49.34 -26.96 -39.70
N VAL A 980 -49.05 -25.70 -39.99
CA VAL A 980 -49.40 -24.55 -39.15
C VAL A 980 -50.77 -24.02 -39.57
N ARG A 981 -51.71 -23.90 -38.63
CA ARG A 981 -53.09 -23.45 -38.88
C ARG A 981 -53.25 -21.96 -38.60
N VAL A 982 -53.88 -21.24 -39.52
CA VAL A 982 -54.23 -19.82 -39.38
C VAL A 982 -55.39 -19.67 -38.38
N GLN A 983 -55.42 -18.58 -37.63
CA GLN A 983 -56.43 -18.29 -36.59
C GLN A 983 -56.47 -19.30 -35.43
N GLU A 984 -55.45 -20.13 -35.27
CA GLU A 984 -55.22 -20.98 -34.11
C GLU A 984 -53.95 -20.56 -33.35
N TRP A 985 -53.91 -20.86 -32.05
CA TRP A 985 -52.75 -20.61 -31.21
C TRP A 985 -51.73 -21.73 -31.35
N HIS A 986 -50.47 -21.36 -31.50
CA HIS A 986 -49.33 -22.26 -31.50
C HIS A 986 -48.34 -21.82 -30.42
N GLU A 987 -47.95 -22.71 -29.52
CA GLU A 987 -46.96 -22.44 -28.48
C GLU A 987 -45.56 -22.83 -28.98
N LEU A 988 -44.69 -21.83 -29.11
CA LEU A 988 -43.28 -22.01 -29.45
C LEU A 988 -42.44 -21.90 -28.18
N GLY A 989 -41.39 -22.71 -28.09
CA GLY A 989 -40.40 -22.61 -27.02
C GLY A 989 -38.98 -22.84 -27.51
N VAL A 990 -38.01 -22.29 -26.80
CA VAL A 990 -36.59 -22.60 -26.96
C VAL A 990 -35.96 -22.83 -25.59
N LYS A 991 -35.03 -23.77 -25.52
CA LYS A 991 -34.13 -24.01 -24.39
C LYS A 991 -32.70 -23.84 -24.86
N ILE A 992 -31.94 -23.03 -24.13
CA ILE A 992 -30.55 -22.71 -24.40
C ILE A 992 -29.70 -23.32 -23.29
N GLN A 993 -28.66 -24.07 -23.68
CA GLN A 993 -27.65 -24.60 -22.77
C GLN A 993 -26.26 -24.53 -23.43
N GLY A 994 -25.49 -23.51 -23.09
CA GLY A 994 -24.21 -23.19 -23.73
C GLY A 994 -24.37 -22.94 -25.21
N CYS A 995 -23.88 -23.85 -26.05
CA CYS A 995 -24.00 -23.78 -27.51
C CYS A 995 -25.29 -24.45 -28.04
N ASN A 996 -25.99 -25.23 -27.21
CA ASN A 996 -27.10 -26.06 -27.66
C ASN A 996 -28.44 -25.32 -27.58
N VAL A 997 -29.21 -25.41 -28.66
CA VAL A 997 -30.58 -24.94 -28.77
C VAL A 997 -31.48 -26.15 -28.96
N GLN A 998 -32.49 -26.28 -28.10
CA GLN A 998 -33.62 -27.19 -28.31
C GLN A 998 -34.88 -26.36 -28.50
N ALA A 999 -35.54 -26.48 -29.64
CA ALA A 999 -36.79 -25.77 -29.91
C ALA A 999 -38.00 -26.70 -29.76
N PHE A 1000 -39.09 -26.16 -29.24
CA PHE A 1000 -40.32 -26.88 -28.90
C PHE A 1000 -41.51 -26.28 -29.62
N LEU A 1001 -42.43 -27.13 -30.04
CA LEU A 1001 -43.76 -26.74 -30.49
C LEU A 1001 -44.80 -27.53 -29.68
N GLU A 1002 -45.76 -26.84 -29.05
CA GLU A 1002 -46.75 -27.47 -28.15
C GLU A 1002 -46.11 -28.33 -27.05
N ASN A 1003 -45.04 -27.83 -26.44
CA ASN A 1003 -44.20 -28.54 -25.45
C ASN A 1003 -43.54 -29.85 -25.94
N ARG A 1004 -43.52 -30.11 -27.25
CA ARG A 1004 -42.81 -31.26 -27.84
C ARG A 1004 -41.51 -30.78 -28.49
N PRO A 1005 -40.36 -31.44 -28.23
CA PRO A 1005 -39.12 -31.08 -28.90
C PRO A 1005 -39.26 -31.31 -30.40
N LEU A 1006 -38.97 -30.27 -31.18
CA LEU A 1006 -39.13 -30.26 -32.64
C LEU A 1006 -37.79 -30.36 -33.35
N LEU A 1007 -36.78 -29.63 -32.87
CA LEU A 1007 -35.43 -29.62 -33.43
C LEU A 1007 -34.39 -29.31 -32.35
N GLU A 1008 -33.17 -29.78 -32.61
CA GLU A 1008 -31.96 -29.47 -31.84
C GLU A 1008 -30.89 -28.94 -32.79
N TYR A 1009 -30.13 -27.96 -32.32
CA TYR A 1009 -29.04 -27.35 -33.07
C TYR A 1009 -27.91 -26.94 -32.12
N GLU A 1010 -26.69 -27.33 -32.44
CA GLU A 1010 -25.48 -26.88 -31.75
C GLU A 1010 -24.89 -25.70 -32.52
N ALA A 1011 -24.87 -24.53 -31.89
CA ALA A 1011 -24.29 -23.32 -32.46
C ALA A 1011 -22.75 -23.35 -32.37
N ASP A 1012 -22.09 -22.66 -33.30
CA ASP A 1012 -20.62 -22.57 -33.34
C ASP A 1012 -20.02 -21.81 -32.13
N ARG A 1013 -20.87 -21.24 -31.27
CA ARG A 1013 -20.48 -20.43 -30.09
C ARG A 1013 -21.54 -20.49 -28.99
N PRO A 1014 -21.16 -20.22 -27.72
CA PRO A 1014 -22.13 -20.07 -26.64
C PRO A 1014 -23.15 -18.98 -26.93
N LEU A 1015 -24.41 -19.25 -26.59
CA LEU A 1015 -25.53 -18.35 -26.83
C LEU A 1015 -25.74 -17.44 -25.62
N ASP A 1016 -25.84 -16.14 -25.89
CA ASP A 1016 -25.96 -15.11 -24.88
C ASP A 1016 -26.65 -13.89 -25.50
N GLY A 1017 -27.64 -13.33 -24.81
CA GLY A 1017 -28.35 -12.12 -25.24
C GLY A 1017 -29.82 -12.04 -24.82
N TYR A 1018 -30.56 -11.09 -25.41
CA TYR A 1018 -31.97 -10.86 -25.10
C TYR A 1018 -32.92 -11.82 -25.82
N VAL A 1019 -34.20 -11.77 -25.42
CA VAL A 1019 -35.31 -12.54 -25.98
C VAL A 1019 -36.39 -11.57 -26.45
N GLY A 1020 -37.11 -11.92 -27.50
CA GLY A 1020 -38.12 -11.05 -28.07
C GLY A 1020 -39.08 -11.75 -29.00
N LEU A 1021 -40.01 -10.96 -29.52
CA LEU A 1021 -40.97 -11.34 -30.53
C LEU A 1021 -40.42 -10.97 -31.89
N TRP A 1022 -40.66 -11.83 -32.87
CA TRP A 1022 -40.21 -11.64 -34.24
C TRP A 1022 -41.30 -12.00 -35.24
N THR A 1023 -41.37 -11.28 -36.34
CA THR A 1023 -42.34 -11.50 -37.42
C THR A 1023 -41.78 -10.97 -38.74
N LYS A 1024 -42.51 -11.19 -39.84
CA LYS A 1024 -42.24 -10.53 -41.12
C LYS A 1024 -43.12 -9.29 -41.30
N ALA A 1025 -42.61 -8.31 -42.04
CA ALA A 1025 -43.22 -6.99 -42.16
C ALA A 1025 -44.68 -6.99 -42.64
N ASP A 1026 -45.08 -7.93 -43.50
CA ASP A 1026 -46.44 -8.02 -44.03
C ASP A 1026 -47.38 -8.93 -43.22
N SER A 1027 -46.83 -9.67 -42.25
CA SER A 1027 -47.60 -10.58 -41.41
C SER A 1027 -48.42 -9.79 -40.39
N VAL A 1028 -49.62 -10.29 -40.07
CA VAL A 1028 -50.45 -9.80 -38.97
C VAL A 1028 -50.53 -10.94 -37.95
N ILE A 1029 -49.81 -10.77 -36.84
CA ILE A 1029 -49.58 -11.82 -35.86
C ILE A 1029 -49.98 -11.34 -34.46
N LEU A 1030 -50.68 -12.22 -33.73
CA LEU A 1030 -50.94 -12.05 -32.31
C LEU A 1030 -49.95 -12.87 -31.48
N PHE A 1031 -49.41 -12.25 -30.44
CA PHE A 1031 -48.53 -12.86 -29.45
C PHE A 1031 -49.17 -12.78 -28.07
N HIS A 1032 -48.95 -13.81 -27.26
CA HIS A 1032 -49.44 -13.88 -25.88
C HIS A 1032 -48.52 -14.73 -25.01
N GLY A 1033 -48.38 -14.34 -23.74
CA GLY A 1033 -47.66 -15.11 -22.71
C GLY A 1033 -46.21 -15.36 -23.05
N LEU A 1034 -45.44 -14.31 -23.40
CA LEU A 1034 -44.00 -14.44 -23.52
C LEU A 1034 -43.41 -14.64 -22.12
N ALA A 1035 -42.95 -15.85 -21.82
CA ALA A 1035 -42.36 -16.20 -20.54
C ALA A 1035 -40.92 -16.70 -20.75
N PHE A 1036 -40.03 -16.37 -19.83
CA PHE A 1036 -38.66 -16.88 -19.85
C PHE A 1036 -38.12 -17.18 -18.45
N GLU A 1037 -37.25 -18.18 -18.36
CA GLU A 1037 -36.61 -18.64 -17.13
C GLU A 1037 -35.08 -18.60 -17.30
N ILE A 1038 -34.38 -17.89 -16.42
CA ILE A 1038 -32.92 -17.80 -16.38
C ILE A 1038 -32.38 -18.80 -15.35
N SER A 1039 -31.46 -19.67 -15.74
CA SER A 1039 -30.97 -20.78 -14.90
C SER A 1039 -30.25 -20.33 -13.62
N ALA A 1040 -29.80 -19.06 -13.55
CA ALA A 1040 -29.07 -18.49 -12.41
C ALA A 1040 -29.92 -17.69 -11.41
N GLY A 1041 -31.25 -17.60 -11.56
CA GLY A 1041 -32.11 -16.92 -10.60
C GLY A 1041 -33.57 -16.94 -11.01
N LYS A 1042 -34.43 -17.56 -10.18
CA LYS A 1042 -35.88 -17.61 -10.41
C LYS A 1042 -36.48 -16.20 -10.45
N THR A 1043 -36.74 -15.71 -11.66
CA THR A 1043 -37.69 -14.64 -11.92
C THR A 1043 -38.60 -15.12 -13.04
N MET A 1044 -39.87 -15.41 -12.74
CA MET A 1044 -40.90 -15.52 -13.77
C MET A 1044 -41.50 -14.12 -13.96
N MET A 1045 -41.29 -13.53 -15.12
CA MET A 1045 -42.17 -12.46 -15.62
C MET A 1045 -43.18 -13.10 -16.58
N GLU A 1046 -44.47 -12.93 -16.30
CA GLU A 1046 -45.59 -13.29 -17.17
C GLU A 1046 -46.09 -12.10 -18.00
#